data_AF-A0A952VJM7-F1
#
_entry.id   AF-A0A952VJM7-F1
#
_cell.length_a   1.000
_cell.length_b   1.000
_cell.length_c   1.000
_cell.angle_alpha   90.00
_cell.angle_beta   90.00
_cell.angle_gamma   90.00
#
_symmetry.space_group_name_H-M   'P 1'
#
loop_
_entity.id
_entity.type
_entity.pdbx_description
1 polymer ?
#
loop_
_entity_poly.entity_id
_entity_poly.type
_entity_poly.pdbx_seq_one_letter_code
_entity_poly.pdbx_strand_id
1 'polypeptide(L)'
;MTSTKQVPTSDVSGSVAWIHRLWRGTAIVAFIVLGGLPGTAAAQPCSELQDLGTLGGSNSNARGISADGSVVVGYSATVSGTQHAFRWTADEGMQDLGTMGGSNSFAFGVSADGAVVVGYSDSELGHRAFRWTSGGGMQDLGTLGGSWARAYGVSADGSVVVGSSVTVWNQIRAFRWTAGGGMENLGAPEINGGERTEAFAVSADGYIVVGQWWRGSADIHVLDYRPVRWTVGGGMQDLGTLGSLLSGAYGVSADGSVVVGYSYRAFRWTAGGGMQDLGTLEGGFGSGADGVSGDGSVVVGYSDSAFGQRAFRWTEGGGMQNLGTLGGSFSRAYGVSADGSVVVGSATNAAGQTRAFRWSNPIDTDGDGIPDDWECNGVPYVDANGNCQRYPLPGADPMRKDLFVEVDAMAGMSFTQAAANLVIDAFANAPVANPVGPDGITLHILRDGTNLPRVSVWQTLPPKHCWPVDFFAFRNSNEGFGTDSERSDPNATAMLGAKAMVYRYCIVADGAGPDDIAGCGEIGGDNFVIFLGGVTDDETQAAVFMHELGHNLGLDHGGNDGIDGKPNYPSIMNYVMSYRFAWNSAFWTLDYSRAGNESLRDLHESTLDETVGIGLPAGIYRDFWMPFGFNVDLGDGDIVRGLSHVRLNGSLVDYGDTSGSGMLDGIFSTSVAQDLNYHANPPPDFSLPTTPSPGQPLYAWNDWANIRLATKAARGPAAPAVSYPADELTHSARTWIDQNFPPPPALCPADLNGDGILDFFDVQLFLSLYAAGNLAADFTGDGTLDFFDVQAFLNLYAAGCP
;
A
#
# COMPACT_ATOMS: atom_id res chain seq x y z
N MET A 1 -1.40 -29.49 81.34
CA MET A 1 -1.79 -28.11 81.73
C MET A 1 -1.14 -27.20 80.69
N THR A 2 -1.78 -26.34 79.90
CA THR A 2 -3.16 -25.89 79.75
C THR A 2 -3.15 -24.94 78.54
N SER A 3 -4.22 -24.96 77.72
CA SER A 3 -4.79 -23.79 77.02
C SER A 3 -4.04 -23.12 75.85
N THR A 4 -4.52 -23.45 74.65
CA THR A 4 -4.63 -22.58 73.46
C THR A 4 -5.68 -21.46 73.65
N LYS A 5 -5.44 -20.25 73.11
CA LYS A 5 -6.52 -19.28 72.78
C LYS A 5 -6.12 -18.25 71.69
N GLN A 6 -6.82 -18.36 70.55
CA GLN A 6 -7.40 -17.36 69.62
C GLN A 6 -6.69 -16.04 69.19
N VAL A 7 -6.42 -15.91 67.86
CA VAL A 7 -7.14 -15.11 66.80
C VAL A 7 -7.46 -13.63 67.14
N PRO A 8 -7.21 -12.60 66.28
CA PRO A 8 -7.93 -12.43 65.00
C PRO A 8 -7.28 -11.72 63.79
N THR A 9 -7.99 -11.88 62.68
CA THR A 9 -7.91 -11.34 61.31
C THR A 9 -8.30 -9.86 61.17
N SER A 10 -7.71 -9.12 60.21
CA SER A 10 -8.38 -8.10 59.38
C SER A 10 -7.44 -7.55 58.29
N ASP A 11 -7.70 -7.97 57.05
CA ASP A 11 -8.18 -7.18 55.90
C ASP A 11 -7.62 -5.77 55.55
N VAL A 12 -7.65 -5.51 54.23
CA VAL A 12 -7.75 -4.22 53.49
C VAL A 12 -6.47 -3.54 52.92
N SER A 13 -6.33 -3.72 51.59
CA SER A 13 -5.98 -2.78 50.48
C SER A 13 -4.82 -1.77 50.57
N GLY A 14 -4.09 -1.59 49.45
CA GLY A 14 -3.42 -0.31 49.15
C GLY A 14 -2.23 -0.36 48.18
N SER A 15 -2.52 -0.03 46.92
CA SER A 15 -1.72 0.52 45.81
C SER A 15 -0.23 0.92 46.01
N VAL A 16 0.61 0.34 45.15
CA VAL A 16 1.64 0.92 44.25
C VAL A 16 2.25 2.29 44.58
N ALA A 17 3.56 2.32 44.94
CA ALA A 17 4.68 2.91 44.16
C ALA A 17 5.89 3.32 45.05
N TRP A 18 7.08 2.79 44.73
CA TRP A 18 8.39 3.46 44.61
C TRP A 18 9.62 2.70 45.16
N ILE A 19 10.66 2.68 44.30
CA ILE A 19 12.12 2.55 44.50
C ILE A 19 12.81 1.18 44.29
N HIS A 20 13.56 1.19 43.19
CA HIS A 20 14.75 0.41 42.80
C HIS A 20 15.55 -0.28 43.92
N ARG A 21 15.97 -1.53 43.65
CA ARG A 21 17.39 -1.88 43.40
C ARG A 21 17.61 -3.37 43.08
N LEU A 22 18.34 -3.56 41.97
CA LEU A 22 19.41 -4.55 41.75
C LEU A 22 19.12 -6.02 42.08
N TRP A 23 18.85 -6.83 41.05
CA TRP A 23 19.28 -8.23 41.06
C TRP A 23 19.86 -8.64 39.71
N ARG A 24 21.12 -9.11 39.76
CA ARG A 24 21.83 -9.79 38.69
C ARG A 24 21.11 -11.10 38.40
N GLY A 25 20.57 -11.26 37.20
CA GLY A 25 19.90 -12.48 36.76
C GLY A 25 20.76 -13.25 35.76
N THR A 26 21.39 -14.33 36.23
CA THR A 26 21.70 -15.50 35.40
C THR A 26 20.38 -16.09 34.91
N ALA A 27 20.09 -15.98 33.61
CA ALA A 27 18.94 -16.64 33.01
C ALA A 27 19.27 -18.12 32.76
N ILE A 28 18.78 -18.97 33.65
CA ILE A 28 18.61 -20.41 33.43
C ILE A 28 17.41 -20.56 32.48
N VAL A 29 17.65 -21.11 31.29
CA VAL A 29 16.59 -21.49 30.35
C VAL A 29 15.85 -22.71 30.91
N ALA A 30 14.62 -22.51 31.37
CA ALA A 30 13.71 -23.60 31.69
C ALA A 30 12.82 -23.86 30.47
N PHE A 31 13.03 -25.00 29.81
CA PHE A 31 12.08 -25.55 28.83
C PHE A 31 10.81 -26.01 29.57
N ILE A 32 9.74 -25.22 29.49
CA ILE A 32 8.40 -25.72 29.78
C ILE A 32 7.88 -26.34 28.48
N VAL A 33 7.84 -27.67 28.44
CA VAL A 33 7.09 -28.43 27.43
C VAL A 33 5.60 -28.28 27.80
N LEU A 34 4.94 -27.28 27.25
CA LEU A 34 3.48 -27.27 27.16
C LEU A 34 3.12 -28.20 25.99
N GLY A 35 2.44 -29.31 26.31
CA GLY A 35 1.89 -30.23 25.31
C GLY A 35 0.93 -29.48 24.39
N GLY A 36 1.33 -29.34 23.12
CA GLY A 36 0.51 -28.73 22.08
C GLY A 36 -0.70 -29.60 21.79
N LEU A 37 -1.88 -28.98 21.84
CA LEU A 37 -3.02 -29.45 21.05
C LEU A 37 -2.62 -29.39 19.57
N PRO A 38 -3.04 -30.36 18.73
CA PRO A 38 -2.72 -30.32 17.31
C PRO A 38 -3.46 -29.13 16.68
N GLY A 39 -2.74 -28.03 16.47
CA GLY A 39 -3.17 -26.97 15.59
C GLY A 39 -3.18 -27.50 14.16
N THR A 40 -4.30 -27.38 13.47
CA THR A 40 -4.40 -27.65 12.04
C THR A 40 -3.41 -26.74 11.32
N ALA A 41 -2.48 -27.35 10.58
CA ALA A 41 -1.47 -26.63 9.80
C ALA A 41 -2.18 -25.76 8.75
N ALA A 42 -2.07 -24.43 8.88
CA ALA A 42 -2.36 -23.54 7.77
C ALA A 42 -1.34 -23.82 6.66
N ALA A 43 -1.83 -24.07 5.44
CA ALA A 43 -1.02 -24.41 4.30
C ALA A 43 -0.06 -23.27 3.90
N GLN A 44 1.16 -23.61 3.43
CA GLN A 44 2.14 -22.66 2.88
C GLN A 44 1.53 -21.93 1.67
N PRO A 45 1.86 -20.66 1.37
CA PRO A 45 1.43 -20.02 0.12
C PRO A 45 1.99 -20.77 -1.11
N CYS A 46 1.33 -20.70 -2.27
CA CYS A 46 1.91 -21.24 -3.51
C CYS A 46 3.27 -20.59 -3.74
N SER A 47 4.24 -21.40 -4.17
CA SER A 47 5.60 -20.92 -4.34
C SER A 47 5.67 -19.92 -5.50
N GLU A 48 5.90 -18.64 -5.19
CA GLU A 48 6.42 -17.66 -6.15
C GLU A 48 7.93 -17.87 -6.41
N LEU A 49 8.53 -18.88 -5.78
CA LEU A 49 9.94 -19.20 -5.96
C LEU A 49 10.10 -20.15 -7.16
N GLN A 50 10.89 -19.73 -8.15
CA GLN A 50 11.36 -20.59 -9.22
C GLN A 50 12.55 -21.42 -8.76
N ASP A 51 12.45 -22.75 -8.81
CA ASP A 51 13.60 -23.66 -8.60
C ASP A 51 14.56 -23.57 -9.81
N LEU A 52 15.83 -23.26 -9.55
CA LEU A 52 16.85 -23.09 -10.60
C LEU A 52 17.51 -24.41 -11.03
N GLY A 53 17.15 -25.53 -10.41
CA GLY A 53 17.73 -26.84 -10.68
C GLY A 53 19.03 -27.12 -9.91
N THR A 54 19.77 -28.13 -10.37
CA THR A 54 21.06 -28.57 -9.80
C THR A 54 22.02 -29.00 -10.90
N LEU A 55 23.31 -29.18 -10.57
CA LEU A 55 24.31 -29.81 -11.44
C LEU A 55 24.22 -31.35 -11.46
N GLY A 56 23.00 -31.89 -11.30
CA GLY A 56 22.71 -33.33 -11.30
C GLY A 56 22.70 -34.00 -9.92
N GLY A 57 23.12 -33.31 -8.86
CA GLY A 57 22.95 -33.75 -7.47
C GLY A 57 21.62 -33.28 -6.86
N SER A 58 21.50 -33.40 -5.53
CA SER A 58 20.25 -33.11 -4.81
C SER A 58 20.12 -31.69 -4.26
N ASN A 59 21.21 -30.92 -4.19
CA ASN A 59 21.19 -29.61 -3.53
C ASN A 59 21.81 -28.49 -4.40
N SER A 60 21.29 -27.28 -4.26
CA SER A 60 21.82 -26.06 -4.87
C SER A 60 21.54 -24.84 -3.98
N ASN A 61 22.38 -23.81 -4.09
CA ASN A 61 22.25 -22.55 -3.36
C ASN A 61 22.64 -21.39 -4.28
N ALA A 62 21.73 -20.44 -4.50
CA ALA A 62 22.08 -19.16 -5.13
C ALA A 62 22.60 -18.19 -4.05
N ARG A 63 23.70 -17.48 -4.36
CA ARG A 63 24.40 -16.61 -3.41
C ARG A 63 24.56 -15.17 -3.90
N GLY A 64 24.62 -14.97 -5.22
CA GLY A 64 24.76 -13.63 -5.82
C GLY A 64 23.96 -13.52 -7.11
N ILE A 65 23.65 -12.29 -7.50
CA ILE A 65 22.88 -11.95 -8.69
C ILE A 65 23.42 -10.67 -9.34
N SER A 66 23.35 -10.58 -10.67
CA SER A 66 23.70 -9.36 -11.43
C SER A 66 22.71 -8.23 -11.17
N ALA A 67 23.09 -7.00 -11.54
CA ALA A 67 22.30 -5.80 -11.24
C ALA A 67 20.92 -5.81 -11.92
N ASP A 68 20.83 -6.39 -13.11
CA ASP A 68 19.61 -6.56 -13.91
C ASP A 68 18.81 -7.83 -13.56
N GLY A 69 19.29 -8.65 -12.62
CA GLY A 69 18.62 -9.89 -12.22
C GLY A 69 18.74 -11.05 -13.22
N SER A 70 19.53 -10.94 -14.29
CA SER A 70 19.60 -11.93 -15.38
C SER A 70 20.60 -13.06 -15.15
N VAL A 71 21.64 -12.84 -14.34
CA VAL A 71 22.69 -13.82 -14.04
C VAL A 71 22.70 -14.14 -12.56
N VAL A 72 22.57 -15.42 -12.21
CA VAL A 72 22.61 -15.92 -10.83
C VAL A 72 23.84 -16.78 -10.62
N VAL A 73 24.53 -16.63 -9.51
CA VAL A 73 25.70 -17.45 -9.17
C VAL A 73 25.55 -18.11 -7.80
N GLY A 74 26.24 -19.23 -7.63
CA GLY A 74 26.18 -19.97 -6.38
C GLY A 74 26.96 -21.26 -6.43
N TYR A 75 26.47 -22.28 -5.75
CA TYR A 75 27.04 -23.63 -5.80
C TYR A 75 25.97 -24.72 -5.79
N SER A 76 26.26 -25.83 -6.44
CA SER A 76 25.36 -26.98 -6.52
C SER A 76 26.11 -28.29 -6.43
N ALA A 77 25.45 -29.29 -5.85
CA ALA A 77 25.94 -30.64 -5.80
C ALA A 77 25.93 -31.25 -7.22
N THR A 78 27.04 -31.83 -7.62
CA THR A 78 27.17 -32.59 -8.86
C THR A 78 26.58 -34.00 -8.71
N VAL A 79 26.53 -34.77 -9.80
CA VAL A 79 26.17 -36.20 -9.78
C VAL A 79 27.03 -37.01 -8.81
N SER A 80 28.32 -36.66 -8.64
CA SER A 80 29.23 -37.31 -7.68
C SER A 80 29.08 -36.81 -6.24
N GLY A 81 28.21 -35.83 -5.99
CA GLY A 81 27.96 -35.25 -4.67
C GLY A 81 28.95 -34.17 -4.22
N THR A 82 29.91 -33.79 -5.06
CA THR A 82 30.82 -32.65 -4.81
C THR A 82 30.11 -31.32 -5.04
N GLN A 83 30.53 -30.24 -4.38
CA GLN A 83 29.93 -28.91 -4.54
C GLN A 83 30.70 -28.11 -5.58
N HIS A 84 30.07 -27.73 -6.67
CA HIS A 84 30.68 -26.91 -7.71
C HIS A 84 30.01 -25.55 -7.81
N ALA A 85 30.81 -24.51 -8.04
CA ALA A 85 30.36 -23.18 -8.35
C ALA A 85 29.60 -23.21 -9.68
N PHE A 86 28.48 -22.48 -9.74
CA PHE A 86 27.70 -22.36 -10.97
C PHE A 86 27.47 -20.90 -11.35
N ARG A 87 27.20 -20.70 -12.64
CA ARG A 87 26.55 -19.51 -13.21
C ARG A 87 25.26 -19.95 -13.89
N TRP A 88 24.16 -19.23 -13.69
CA TRP A 88 22.85 -19.56 -14.23
C TRP A 88 22.26 -18.36 -14.98
N THR A 89 21.62 -18.65 -16.11
CA THR A 89 20.76 -17.72 -16.85
C THR A 89 19.46 -18.44 -17.22
N ALA A 90 18.40 -17.68 -17.51
CA ALA A 90 17.14 -18.27 -17.93
C ALA A 90 17.26 -19.08 -19.23
N ASP A 91 18.12 -18.64 -20.15
CA ASP A 91 18.28 -19.26 -21.48
C ASP A 91 19.16 -20.52 -21.46
N GLU A 92 20.22 -20.53 -20.63
CA GLU A 92 21.23 -21.59 -20.64
C GLU A 92 21.08 -22.57 -19.47
N GLY A 93 20.30 -22.21 -18.44
CA GLY A 93 20.22 -22.97 -17.20
C GLY A 93 21.52 -22.92 -16.40
N MET A 94 21.77 -23.95 -15.58
CA MET A 94 22.90 -23.98 -14.65
C MET A 94 24.19 -24.48 -15.33
N GLN A 95 25.17 -23.58 -15.47
CA GLN A 95 26.51 -23.86 -15.98
C GLN A 95 27.49 -24.18 -14.84
N ASP A 96 28.15 -25.33 -14.89
CA ASP A 96 29.27 -25.67 -13.99
C ASP A 96 30.52 -24.86 -14.33
N LEU A 97 31.13 -24.20 -13.34
CA LEU A 97 32.36 -23.41 -13.51
C LEU A 97 33.64 -24.23 -13.25
N GLY A 98 33.51 -25.46 -12.74
CA GLY A 98 34.62 -26.36 -12.41
C GLY A 98 35.34 -26.00 -11.11
N THR A 99 36.56 -26.49 -10.94
CA THR A 99 37.42 -26.26 -9.76
C THR A 99 38.86 -25.92 -10.18
N MET A 100 39.67 -25.46 -9.22
CA MET A 100 41.12 -25.24 -9.41
C MET A 100 41.96 -26.48 -9.08
N GLY A 101 41.47 -27.67 -9.46
CA GLY A 101 42.16 -28.96 -9.30
C GLY A 101 41.77 -29.76 -8.06
N GLY A 102 40.97 -29.20 -7.15
CA GLY A 102 40.37 -29.92 -6.01
C GLY A 102 38.93 -30.38 -6.26
N SER A 103 38.24 -30.81 -5.19
CA SER A 103 36.89 -31.39 -5.28
C SER A 103 35.76 -30.38 -5.25
N ASN A 104 35.95 -29.19 -4.65
CA ASN A 104 34.85 -28.24 -4.48
C ASN A 104 35.18 -26.82 -4.97
N SER A 105 34.14 -26.09 -5.32
CA SER A 105 34.15 -24.65 -5.61
C SER A 105 32.84 -24.00 -5.21
N PHE A 106 32.90 -22.73 -4.83
CA PHE A 106 31.76 -21.96 -4.34
C PHE A 106 31.83 -20.54 -4.87
N ALA A 107 30.79 -20.08 -5.59
CA ALA A 107 30.64 -18.68 -5.98
C ALA A 107 29.75 -17.93 -4.96
N PHE A 108 30.13 -16.69 -4.64
CA PHE A 108 29.41 -15.84 -3.69
C PHE A 108 29.03 -14.47 -4.27
N GLY A 109 29.80 -13.94 -5.22
CA GLY A 109 29.56 -12.63 -5.82
C GLY A 109 29.68 -12.65 -7.34
N VAL A 110 28.98 -11.71 -7.99
CA VAL A 110 29.00 -11.51 -9.44
C VAL A 110 28.96 -10.01 -9.76
N SER A 111 29.64 -9.59 -10.83
CA SER A 111 29.60 -8.20 -11.31
C SER A 111 28.21 -7.79 -11.82
N ALA A 112 27.99 -6.49 -11.97
CA ALA A 112 26.68 -5.94 -12.33
C ALA A 112 26.18 -6.44 -13.70
N ASP A 113 27.10 -6.71 -14.63
CA ASP A 113 26.85 -7.25 -15.97
C ASP A 113 26.88 -8.79 -16.03
N GLY A 114 27.13 -9.48 -14.91
CA GLY A 114 27.19 -10.93 -14.88
C GLY A 114 28.47 -11.56 -15.46
N ALA A 115 29.47 -10.75 -15.87
CA ALA A 115 30.65 -11.22 -16.59
C ALA A 115 31.77 -11.75 -15.69
N VAL A 116 31.83 -11.32 -14.43
CA VAL A 116 32.87 -11.67 -13.46
C VAL A 116 32.24 -12.36 -12.26
N VAL A 117 32.67 -13.59 -11.97
CA VAL A 117 32.18 -14.36 -10.81
C VAL A 117 33.32 -14.55 -9.81
N VAL A 118 33.06 -14.34 -8.52
CA VAL A 118 34.08 -14.50 -7.47
C VAL A 118 33.66 -15.49 -6.40
N GLY A 119 34.65 -16.13 -5.79
CA GLY A 119 34.41 -17.16 -4.81
C GLY A 119 35.69 -17.81 -4.30
N TYR A 120 35.60 -19.08 -3.90
CA TYR A 120 36.78 -19.90 -3.63
C TYR A 120 36.66 -21.31 -4.21
N SER A 121 37.80 -21.91 -4.52
CA SER A 121 37.88 -23.31 -4.93
C SER A 121 39.00 -24.04 -4.21
N ASP A 122 38.79 -25.33 -3.97
CA ASP A 122 39.82 -26.25 -3.53
C ASP A 122 40.89 -26.40 -4.61
N SER A 123 42.15 -26.39 -4.17
CA SER A 123 43.33 -26.64 -5.00
C SER A 123 44.33 -27.50 -4.23
N GLU A 124 45.39 -27.93 -4.90
CA GLU A 124 46.53 -28.62 -4.25
C GLU A 124 47.21 -27.76 -3.16
N LEU A 125 47.02 -26.44 -3.20
CA LEU A 125 47.59 -25.47 -2.26
C LEU A 125 46.63 -25.06 -1.12
N GLY A 126 45.45 -25.68 -1.03
CA GLY A 126 44.38 -25.27 -0.10
C GLY A 126 43.27 -24.45 -0.78
N HIS A 127 42.42 -23.80 0.01
CA HIS A 127 41.33 -22.96 -0.54
C HIS A 127 41.90 -21.67 -1.14
N ARG A 128 41.58 -21.41 -2.40
CA ARG A 128 42.05 -20.24 -3.14
C ARG A 128 40.87 -19.37 -3.53
N ALA A 129 40.98 -18.07 -3.26
CA ALA A 129 40.04 -17.09 -3.78
C ALA A 129 40.21 -17.03 -5.31
N PHE A 130 39.09 -17.01 -6.04
CA PHE A 130 39.14 -16.91 -7.49
C PHE A 130 38.35 -15.73 -8.03
N ARG A 131 38.75 -15.30 -9.23
CA ARG A 131 37.96 -14.49 -10.15
C ARG A 131 37.78 -15.26 -11.45
N TRP A 132 36.54 -15.52 -11.85
CA TRP A 132 36.20 -16.27 -13.05
C TRP A 132 35.65 -15.36 -14.14
N THR A 133 35.99 -15.65 -15.38
CA THR A 133 35.40 -15.06 -16.59
C THR A 133 35.19 -16.14 -17.64
N SER A 134 34.22 -15.97 -18.53
CA SER A 134 33.91 -16.95 -19.58
C SER A 134 35.11 -17.24 -20.50
N GLY A 135 35.91 -16.23 -20.82
CA GLY A 135 37.10 -16.38 -21.68
C GLY A 135 38.36 -16.87 -20.96
N GLY A 136 38.43 -16.75 -19.63
CA GLY A 136 39.65 -17.02 -18.86
C GLY A 136 39.57 -18.18 -17.86
N GLY A 137 38.37 -18.68 -17.56
CA GLY A 137 38.18 -19.65 -16.47
C GLY A 137 38.49 -19.05 -15.09
N MET A 138 38.76 -19.90 -14.10
CA MET A 138 39.10 -19.47 -12.73
C MET A 138 40.54 -18.98 -12.64
N GLN A 139 40.71 -17.70 -12.28
CA GLN A 139 42.00 -17.10 -11.94
C GLN A 139 42.18 -17.10 -10.42
N ASP A 140 43.29 -17.68 -9.93
CA ASP A 140 43.70 -17.59 -8.52
C ASP A 140 44.16 -16.16 -8.16
N LEU A 141 43.65 -15.63 -7.05
CA LEU A 141 43.92 -14.27 -6.59
C LEU A 141 45.09 -14.17 -5.59
N GLY A 142 45.64 -15.29 -5.14
CA GLY A 142 46.68 -15.31 -4.11
C GLY A 142 46.14 -15.42 -2.68
N THR A 143 47.01 -15.18 -1.71
CA THR A 143 46.70 -15.05 -0.27
C THR A 143 47.48 -13.88 0.33
N LEU A 144 47.19 -13.49 1.57
CA LEU A 144 48.01 -12.55 2.35
C LEU A 144 49.30 -13.20 2.90
N GLY A 145 49.81 -14.23 2.22
CA GLY A 145 51.00 -15.00 2.58
C GLY A 145 50.73 -16.22 3.46
N GLY A 146 49.48 -16.46 3.87
CA GLY A 146 49.05 -17.66 4.60
C GLY A 146 48.49 -18.77 3.70
N SER A 147 47.82 -19.73 4.31
CA SER A 147 47.41 -21.00 3.68
C SER A 147 46.11 -20.96 2.89
N TRP A 148 45.26 -19.94 3.04
CA TRP A 148 44.01 -19.85 2.29
C TRP A 148 43.49 -18.42 2.08
N ALA A 149 42.62 -18.28 1.09
CA ALA A 149 41.82 -17.07 0.83
C ALA A 149 40.42 -17.45 0.32
N ARG A 150 39.43 -16.58 0.59
CA ARG A 150 38.06 -16.69 0.08
C ARG A 150 37.56 -15.32 -0.36
N ALA A 151 37.01 -15.21 -1.57
CA ALA A 151 36.32 -14.01 -2.02
C ALA A 151 34.81 -14.13 -1.77
N TYR A 152 34.19 -13.02 -1.36
CA TYR A 152 32.75 -12.94 -1.06
C TYR A 152 32.03 -11.89 -1.89
N GLY A 153 32.67 -10.74 -2.18
CA GLY A 153 32.07 -9.62 -2.92
C GLY A 153 32.95 -9.11 -4.05
N VAL A 154 32.32 -8.47 -5.03
CA VAL A 154 32.98 -7.88 -6.20
C VAL A 154 32.28 -6.58 -6.61
N SER A 155 33.03 -5.59 -7.10
CA SER A 155 32.48 -4.32 -7.61
C SER A 155 31.67 -4.51 -8.90
N ALA A 156 30.88 -3.50 -9.27
CA ALA A 156 29.98 -3.57 -10.42
C ALA A 156 30.72 -3.84 -11.74
N ASP A 157 31.91 -3.29 -11.90
CA ASP A 157 32.79 -3.47 -13.07
C ASP A 157 33.70 -4.71 -12.97
N GLY A 158 33.63 -5.47 -11.87
CA GLY A 158 34.46 -6.65 -11.67
C GLY A 158 35.94 -6.39 -11.40
N SER A 159 36.34 -5.15 -11.11
CA SER A 159 37.75 -4.75 -10.95
C SER A 159 38.26 -4.85 -9.50
N VAL A 160 37.38 -4.79 -8.51
CA VAL A 160 37.68 -4.90 -7.08
C VAL A 160 37.04 -6.13 -6.50
N VAL A 161 37.83 -6.98 -5.84
CA VAL A 161 37.34 -8.19 -5.16
C VAL A 161 37.65 -8.11 -3.67
N VAL A 162 36.69 -8.45 -2.82
CA VAL A 162 36.85 -8.42 -1.36
C VAL A 162 36.57 -9.77 -0.73
N GLY A 163 37.19 -10.02 0.42
CA GLY A 163 36.99 -11.27 1.13
C GLY A 163 37.84 -11.39 2.38
N SER A 164 38.20 -12.63 2.73
CA SER A 164 39.10 -12.91 3.84
C SER A 164 40.25 -13.83 3.45
N SER A 165 41.43 -13.59 4.02
CA SER A 165 42.62 -14.40 3.80
C SER A 165 43.47 -14.50 5.05
N VAL A 166 44.22 -15.60 5.15
CA VAL A 166 45.18 -15.81 6.22
C VAL A 166 46.50 -15.14 5.88
N THR A 167 47.05 -14.43 6.87
CA THR A 167 48.38 -13.82 6.81
C THR A 167 49.49 -14.83 7.13
N VAL A 168 50.75 -14.44 6.90
CA VAL A 168 51.93 -15.23 7.33
C VAL A 168 51.97 -15.54 8.84
N TRP A 169 51.23 -14.77 9.64
CA TRP A 169 51.11 -14.94 11.10
C TRP A 169 49.88 -15.74 11.53
N ASN A 170 49.21 -16.40 10.59
CA ASN A 170 48.00 -17.18 10.81
C ASN A 170 46.78 -16.35 11.32
N GLN A 171 46.76 -15.04 11.05
CA GLN A 171 45.61 -14.17 11.34
C GLN A 171 44.66 -14.11 10.15
N ILE A 172 43.34 -14.17 10.39
CA ILE A 172 42.30 -13.97 9.37
C ILE A 172 42.06 -12.48 9.21
N ARG A 173 42.26 -11.97 8.00
CA ARG A 173 42.10 -10.54 7.68
C ARG A 173 41.20 -10.33 6.48
N ALA A 174 40.41 -9.27 6.55
CA ALA A 174 39.70 -8.73 5.41
C ALA A 174 40.71 -8.26 4.36
N PHE A 175 40.45 -8.58 3.09
CA PHE A 175 41.29 -8.10 1.98
C PHE A 175 40.48 -7.34 0.94
N ARG A 176 41.19 -6.50 0.20
CA ARG A 176 40.77 -5.92 -1.08
C ARG A 176 41.79 -6.32 -2.14
N TRP A 177 41.33 -6.76 -3.30
CA TRP A 177 42.17 -7.20 -4.41
C TRP A 177 41.87 -6.39 -5.66
N THR A 178 42.92 -6.05 -6.41
CA THR A 178 42.82 -5.50 -7.77
C THR A 178 43.86 -6.17 -8.67
N ALA A 179 43.61 -6.22 -9.98
CA ALA A 179 44.55 -6.83 -10.92
C ALA A 179 45.94 -6.16 -10.93
N GLY A 180 46.00 -4.84 -10.75
CA GLY A 180 47.25 -4.08 -10.72
C GLY A 180 47.99 -4.12 -9.38
N GLY A 181 47.27 -4.27 -8.26
CA GLY A 181 47.85 -4.21 -6.91
C GLY A 181 47.98 -5.55 -6.19
N GLY A 182 47.32 -6.60 -6.67
CA GLY A 182 47.21 -7.86 -5.93
C GLY A 182 46.34 -7.74 -4.67
N MET A 183 46.53 -8.65 -3.72
CA MET A 183 45.75 -8.72 -2.48
C MET A 183 46.33 -7.79 -1.40
N GLU A 184 45.52 -6.85 -0.92
CA GLU A 184 45.85 -5.88 0.13
C GLU A 184 45.05 -6.18 1.40
N ASN A 185 45.70 -6.10 2.56
CA ASN A 185 45.05 -6.24 3.87
C ASN A 185 44.33 -4.92 4.26
N LEU A 186 43.03 -4.98 4.57
CA LEU A 186 42.24 -3.81 4.99
C LEU A 186 42.42 -3.41 6.46
N GLY A 187 43.14 -4.22 7.25
CA GLY A 187 43.52 -3.92 8.63
C GLY A 187 42.41 -4.10 9.68
N ALA A 188 42.79 -3.81 10.94
CA ALA A 188 41.92 -3.65 12.12
C ALA A 188 42.62 -2.67 13.10
N PRO A 189 41.92 -2.05 14.07
CA PRO A 189 42.55 -1.30 15.16
C PRO A 189 43.50 -2.23 15.92
N GLU A 190 44.78 -1.90 16.07
CA GLU A 190 45.71 -2.78 16.78
C GLU A 190 45.46 -2.75 18.29
N ILE A 191 44.57 -3.63 18.79
CA ILE A 191 44.41 -3.86 20.23
C ILE A 191 44.73 -5.32 20.54
N ASN A 192 45.96 -5.59 21.00
CA ASN A 192 46.40 -6.90 21.52
C ASN A 192 46.21 -8.11 20.55
N GLY A 193 47.02 -8.15 19.50
CA GLY A 193 47.46 -9.35 18.75
C GLY A 193 46.55 -10.60 18.79
N GLY A 194 45.60 -10.69 17.84
CA GLY A 194 44.77 -11.89 17.65
C GLY A 194 43.47 -11.67 16.85
N GLU A 195 43.15 -10.43 16.47
CA GLU A 195 41.84 -10.07 15.93
C GLU A 195 41.56 -10.61 14.52
N ARG A 196 40.27 -10.94 14.27
CA ARG A 196 39.76 -11.44 12.98
C ARG A 196 38.89 -10.37 12.31
N THR A 197 39.17 -10.09 11.04
CA THR A 197 38.32 -9.25 10.18
C THR A 197 37.94 -10.00 8.90
N GLU A 198 36.73 -9.78 8.42
CA GLU A 198 36.22 -10.36 7.18
C GLU A 198 35.40 -9.32 6.42
N ALA A 199 35.59 -9.24 5.10
CA ALA A 199 34.78 -8.42 4.22
C ALA A 199 33.78 -9.31 3.45
N PHE A 200 32.52 -8.91 3.39
CA PHE A 200 31.46 -9.69 2.74
C PHE A 200 30.91 -9.01 1.48
N ALA A 201 30.87 -7.67 1.44
CA ALA A 201 30.36 -6.92 0.29
C ALA A 201 31.16 -5.64 0.05
N VAL A 202 31.03 -5.11 -1.16
CA VAL A 202 31.69 -3.88 -1.64
C VAL A 202 30.72 -3.07 -2.50
N SER A 203 30.78 -1.75 -2.43
CA SER A 203 29.99 -0.83 -3.26
C SER A 203 30.32 -0.97 -4.75
N ALA A 204 29.45 -0.47 -5.62
CA ALA A 204 29.56 -0.61 -7.07
C ALA A 204 30.88 -0.04 -7.61
N ASP A 205 31.34 1.07 -7.03
CA ASP A 205 32.59 1.76 -7.34
C ASP A 205 33.85 1.16 -6.69
N GLY A 206 33.70 0.17 -5.80
CA GLY A 206 34.82 -0.48 -5.13
C GLY A 206 35.44 0.29 -3.96
N TYR A 207 34.83 1.41 -3.53
CA TYR A 207 35.39 2.31 -2.50
C TYR A 207 34.94 2.01 -1.07
N ILE A 208 33.74 1.46 -0.90
CA ILE A 208 33.18 1.12 0.42
C ILE A 208 33.12 -0.40 0.54
N VAL A 209 33.81 -0.93 1.55
CA VAL A 209 33.80 -2.37 1.88
C VAL A 209 33.07 -2.56 3.20
N VAL A 210 32.24 -3.58 3.34
CA VAL A 210 31.54 -3.89 4.60
C VAL A 210 31.78 -5.32 5.03
N GLY A 211 31.66 -5.56 6.33
CA GLY A 211 31.88 -6.88 6.88
C GLY A 211 31.78 -6.94 8.39
N GLN A 212 32.60 -7.80 8.99
CA GLN A 212 32.63 -8.00 10.43
C GLN A 212 34.02 -7.95 11.03
N TRP A 213 34.06 -7.57 12.29
CA TRP A 213 35.25 -7.54 13.13
C TRP A 213 34.99 -8.29 14.43
N TRP A 214 35.81 -9.28 14.72
CA TRP A 214 35.85 -9.92 16.03
C TRP A 214 36.86 -9.20 16.92
N ARG A 215 36.36 -8.51 17.96
CA ARG A 215 37.20 -7.71 18.86
C ARG A 215 38.11 -8.56 19.75
N GLY A 216 37.72 -9.81 19.99
CA GLY A 216 38.30 -10.64 21.04
C GLY A 216 38.03 -10.09 22.44
N SER A 217 38.07 -10.98 23.43
CA SER A 217 38.15 -10.60 24.85
C SER A 217 39.28 -11.38 25.51
N ALA A 218 39.80 -10.86 26.64
CA ALA A 218 40.76 -11.59 27.47
C ALA A 218 40.20 -12.95 27.96
N ASP A 219 38.87 -13.10 27.98
CA ASP A 219 38.18 -14.37 28.15
C ASP A 219 37.87 -14.99 26.78
N ILE A 220 38.39 -16.18 26.50
CA ILE A 220 38.25 -16.93 25.24
C ILE A 220 36.79 -17.37 24.90
N HIS A 221 35.79 -16.93 25.67
CA HIS A 221 34.40 -17.40 25.57
C HIS A 221 33.37 -16.32 25.14
N VAL A 222 33.77 -15.08 24.83
CA VAL A 222 32.83 -14.04 24.36
C VAL A 222 32.91 -13.86 22.85
N LEU A 223 31.81 -14.16 22.16
CA LEU A 223 31.63 -13.85 20.74
C LEU A 223 31.20 -12.39 20.59
N ASP A 224 32.16 -11.44 20.59
CA ASP A 224 31.93 -10.01 20.33
C ASP A 224 32.31 -9.67 18.87
N TYR A 225 31.34 -9.85 17.97
CA TYR A 225 31.42 -9.46 16.56
C TYR A 225 30.71 -8.13 16.33
N ARG A 226 31.36 -7.25 15.57
CA ARG A 226 30.83 -5.94 15.19
C ARG A 226 30.68 -5.81 13.68
N PRO A 227 29.61 -5.16 13.21
CA PRO A 227 29.49 -4.76 11.82
C PRO A 227 30.41 -3.57 11.58
N VAL A 228 31.17 -3.64 10.50
CA VAL A 228 32.16 -2.63 10.16
C VAL A 228 32.06 -2.21 8.71
N ARG A 229 32.54 -1.00 8.41
CA ARG A 229 32.81 -0.52 7.05
C ARG A 229 34.24 -0.01 6.93
N TRP A 230 34.87 -0.23 5.79
CA TRP A 230 36.15 0.36 5.41
C TRP A 230 35.94 1.36 4.28
N THR A 231 36.64 2.49 4.37
CA THR A 231 36.67 3.54 3.35
C THR A 231 38.11 3.75 2.88
N VAL A 232 38.30 4.02 1.59
CA VAL A 232 39.62 4.39 1.05
C VAL A 232 40.12 5.66 1.75
N GLY A 233 41.27 5.58 2.42
CA GLY A 233 41.89 6.68 3.16
C GLY A 233 41.32 6.95 4.57
N GLY A 234 40.14 6.42 4.92
CA GLY A 234 39.50 6.62 6.23
C GLY A 234 39.62 5.45 7.22
N GLY A 235 40.05 4.27 6.76
CA GLY A 235 40.24 3.09 7.60
C GLY A 235 38.92 2.40 7.99
N MET A 236 38.99 1.55 9.03
CA MET A 236 37.85 0.76 9.52
C MET A 236 36.99 1.57 10.50
N GLN A 237 35.68 1.52 10.32
CA GLN A 237 34.68 2.12 11.21
C GLN A 237 33.72 1.05 11.73
N ASP A 238 33.50 1.04 13.06
CA ASP A 238 32.43 0.29 13.72
C ASP A 238 31.08 0.99 13.51
N LEU A 239 30.05 0.24 13.10
CA LEU A 239 28.71 0.77 12.83
C LEU A 239 27.79 0.79 14.06
N GLY A 240 28.23 0.24 15.20
CA GLY A 240 27.42 0.07 16.40
C GLY A 240 26.73 -1.30 16.45
N THR A 241 25.78 -1.47 17.38
CA THR A 241 24.93 -2.67 17.48
C THR A 241 23.53 -2.30 17.97
N LEU A 242 22.55 -3.19 17.75
CA LEU A 242 21.23 -3.16 18.38
C LEU A 242 21.25 -3.85 19.76
N GLY A 243 22.34 -3.71 20.51
CA GLY A 243 22.52 -4.33 21.83
C GLY A 243 23.01 -5.79 21.83
N SER A 244 23.18 -6.41 20.65
CA SER A 244 23.76 -7.76 20.51
C SER A 244 25.29 -7.74 20.49
N LEU A 245 25.92 -8.80 21.02
CA LEU A 245 27.36 -9.08 20.86
C LEU A 245 27.66 -9.86 19.57
N LEU A 246 26.66 -10.45 18.93
CA LEU A 246 26.77 -11.12 17.64
C LEU A 246 26.18 -10.21 16.57
N SER A 247 27.04 -9.47 15.87
CA SER A 247 26.64 -8.53 14.84
C SER A 247 27.60 -8.50 13.65
N GLY A 248 27.07 -8.30 12.44
CA GLY A 248 27.87 -8.26 11.20
C GLY A 248 27.13 -7.58 10.05
N ALA A 249 27.86 -6.92 9.16
CA ALA A 249 27.33 -6.29 7.96
C ALA A 249 27.58 -7.19 6.75
N TYR A 250 26.54 -7.50 5.98
CA TYR A 250 26.59 -8.47 4.88
C TYR A 250 26.31 -7.86 3.51
N GLY A 251 25.59 -6.74 3.44
CA GLY A 251 25.26 -6.05 2.19
C GLY A 251 25.50 -4.54 2.27
N VAL A 252 25.75 -3.94 1.12
CA VAL A 252 25.96 -2.49 0.97
C VAL A 252 25.33 -2.03 -0.36
N SER A 253 24.68 -0.87 -0.37
CA SER A 253 24.09 -0.27 -1.58
C SER A 253 25.17 0.11 -2.61
N ALA A 254 24.75 0.37 -3.86
CA ALA A 254 25.67 0.64 -4.96
C ALA A 254 26.56 1.88 -4.69
N ASP A 255 25.99 2.91 -4.06
CA ASP A 255 26.65 4.15 -3.66
C ASP A 255 27.37 4.08 -2.30
N GLY A 256 27.26 2.95 -1.58
CA GLY A 256 27.86 2.76 -0.26
C GLY A 256 27.15 3.48 0.89
N SER A 257 26.00 4.11 0.67
CA SER A 257 25.31 4.94 1.68
C SER A 257 24.48 4.12 2.67
N VAL A 258 24.00 2.94 2.26
CA VAL A 258 23.19 2.02 3.06
C VAL A 258 23.95 0.72 3.30
N VAL A 259 24.00 0.29 4.57
CA VAL A 259 24.62 -0.98 4.97
C VAL A 259 23.58 -1.83 5.69
N VAL A 260 23.49 -3.11 5.34
CA VAL A 260 22.54 -4.05 5.97
C VAL A 260 23.25 -5.22 6.61
N GLY A 261 22.60 -5.82 7.61
CA GLY A 261 23.17 -6.98 8.26
C GLY A 261 22.32 -7.55 9.38
N TYR A 262 23.03 -8.17 10.33
CA TYR A 262 22.45 -8.86 11.47
C TYR A 262 23.02 -8.28 12.77
N SER A 263 22.16 -8.05 13.75
CA SER A 263 22.51 -7.76 15.14
C SER A 263 21.44 -8.36 16.06
N TYR A 264 21.21 -9.68 15.96
CA TYR A 264 20.01 -10.42 16.45
C TYR A 264 18.73 -10.12 15.66
N ARG A 265 18.57 -8.87 15.23
CA ARG A 265 17.59 -8.41 14.27
C ARG A 265 18.28 -7.99 12.97
N ALA A 266 17.54 -8.08 11.86
CA ALA A 266 17.95 -7.48 10.61
C ALA A 266 18.02 -5.97 10.81
N PHE A 267 19.11 -5.35 10.35
CA PHE A 267 19.26 -3.90 10.42
C PHE A 267 19.51 -3.27 9.06
N ARG A 268 19.10 -2.01 8.95
CA ARG A 268 19.51 -1.07 7.90
C ARG A 268 20.24 0.09 8.55
N TRP A 269 21.43 0.42 8.07
CA TRP A 269 22.29 1.45 8.64
C TRP A 269 22.57 2.55 7.62
N THR A 270 22.50 3.81 8.07
CA THR A 270 22.97 4.98 7.31
C THR A 270 23.85 5.86 8.18
N ALA A 271 24.73 6.65 7.56
CA ALA A 271 25.61 7.55 8.31
C ALA A 271 24.86 8.64 9.11
N GLY A 272 23.71 9.10 8.59
CA GLY A 272 22.88 10.12 9.26
C GLY A 272 21.93 9.56 10.32
N GLY A 273 21.43 8.34 10.13
CA GLY A 273 20.40 7.73 10.98
C GLY A 273 20.89 6.67 11.97
N GLY A 274 22.10 6.12 11.79
CA GLY A 274 22.57 4.97 12.58
C GLY A 274 21.85 3.68 12.20
N MET A 275 21.79 2.70 13.12
CA MET A 275 21.11 1.42 12.89
C MET A 275 19.61 1.51 13.13
N GLN A 276 18.83 1.11 12.13
CA GLN A 276 17.40 0.89 12.18
C GLN A 276 17.12 -0.62 12.27
N ASP A 277 16.31 -1.03 13.25
CA ASP A 277 15.75 -2.39 13.34
C ASP A 277 14.63 -2.56 12.30
N LEU A 278 14.67 -3.63 11.52
CA LEU A 278 13.68 -3.94 10.48
C LEU A 278 12.52 -4.83 10.96
N GLY A 279 12.57 -5.32 12.21
CA GLY A 279 11.54 -6.19 12.77
C GLY A 279 11.70 -7.67 12.40
N THR A 280 10.59 -8.41 12.42
CA THR A 280 10.48 -9.83 12.04
C THR A 280 9.18 -10.07 11.30
N LEU A 281 9.10 -11.18 10.58
CA LEU A 281 7.84 -11.78 10.19
C LEU A 281 7.00 -12.15 11.42
N GLU A 282 5.68 -12.27 11.21
CA GLU A 282 4.72 -12.55 12.28
C GLU A 282 5.08 -13.83 13.06
N GLY A 283 5.06 -13.72 14.40
CA GLY A 283 5.43 -14.80 15.31
C GLY A 283 6.93 -15.09 15.44
N GLY A 284 7.80 -14.35 14.74
CA GLY A 284 9.26 -14.48 14.79
C GLY A 284 9.93 -13.71 15.94
N PHE A 285 11.14 -14.16 16.32
CA PHE A 285 11.95 -13.49 17.36
C PHE A 285 13.29 -12.96 16.87
N GLY A 286 13.85 -13.53 15.81
CA GLY A 286 15.10 -13.10 15.20
C GLY A 286 15.01 -12.96 13.68
N SER A 287 15.85 -12.09 13.13
CA SER A 287 15.94 -11.82 11.68
C SER A 287 17.36 -11.39 11.31
N GLY A 288 17.74 -11.55 10.04
CA GLY A 288 19.03 -11.09 9.51
C GLY A 288 18.91 -10.67 8.06
N ALA A 289 19.51 -9.54 7.69
CA ALA A 289 19.61 -9.10 6.30
C ALA A 289 20.93 -9.58 5.67
N ASP A 290 20.84 -10.08 4.44
CA ASP A 290 21.96 -10.59 3.65
C ASP A 290 22.26 -9.73 2.42
N GLY A 291 21.24 -9.08 1.83
CA GLY A 291 21.38 -8.27 0.62
C GLY A 291 20.53 -7.00 0.62
N VAL A 292 20.91 -6.04 -0.23
CA VAL A 292 20.23 -4.74 -0.37
C VAL A 292 20.27 -4.27 -1.83
N SER A 293 19.22 -3.60 -2.31
CA SER A 293 19.15 -3.03 -3.66
C SER A 293 20.18 -1.90 -3.86
N GLY A 294 20.38 -1.49 -5.12
CA GLY A 294 21.36 -0.50 -5.51
C GLY A 294 21.12 0.87 -4.87
N ASP A 295 19.85 1.25 -4.71
CA ASP A 295 19.39 2.49 -4.05
C ASP A 295 19.19 2.35 -2.52
N GLY A 296 19.34 1.14 -1.96
CA GLY A 296 19.15 0.91 -0.54
C GLY A 296 17.70 0.86 -0.04
N SER A 297 16.71 0.80 -0.93
CA SER A 297 15.27 0.83 -0.60
C SER A 297 14.68 -0.56 -0.33
N VAL A 298 15.26 -1.61 -0.91
CA VAL A 298 14.83 -3.01 -0.73
C VAL A 298 15.91 -3.80 0.02
N VAL A 299 15.52 -4.47 1.11
CA VAL A 299 16.41 -5.32 1.91
C VAL A 299 15.89 -6.76 1.90
N VAL A 300 16.79 -7.72 1.74
CA VAL A 300 16.43 -9.16 1.73
C VAL A 300 17.25 -9.95 2.72
N GLY A 301 16.70 -11.07 3.18
CA GLY A 301 17.40 -11.95 4.10
C GLY A 301 16.51 -13.06 4.61
N TYR A 302 16.58 -13.34 5.91
CA TYR A 302 15.73 -14.30 6.58
C TYR A 302 15.11 -13.75 7.87
N SER A 303 13.93 -14.25 8.21
CA SER A 303 13.29 -14.03 9.50
C SER A 303 12.74 -15.34 10.04
N ASP A 304 12.82 -15.52 11.34
CA ASP A 304 12.01 -16.54 12.02
C ASP A 304 10.53 -16.20 11.85
N SER A 305 9.68 -17.23 11.85
CA SER A 305 8.22 -17.12 11.80
C SER A 305 7.59 -18.28 12.56
N ALA A 306 6.27 -18.28 12.73
CA ALA A 306 5.51 -19.41 13.29
C ALA A 306 5.75 -20.74 12.54
N PHE A 307 6.21 -20.69 11.29
CA PHE A 307 6.41 -21.85 10.41
C PHE A 307 7.88 -22.21 10.16
N GLY A 308 8.80 -21.58 10.90
CA GLY A 308 10.26 -21.70 10.72
C GLY A 308 10.87 -20.52 9.98
N GLN A 309 12.14 -20.63 9.61
CA GLN A 309 12.87 -19.55 8.93
C GLN A 309 12.32 -19.33 7.51
N ARG A 310 12.07 -18.07 7.15
CA ARG A 310 11.57 -17.67 5.84
C ARG A 310 12.41 -16.56 5.24
N ALA A 311 12.61 -16.64 3.93
CA ALA A 311 13.15 -15.55 3.13
C ALA A 311 12.18 -14.37 3.19
N PHE A 312 12.72 -13.16 3.36
CA PHE A 312 11.91 -11.94 3.30
C PHE A 312 12.43 -10.97 2.25
N ARG A 313 11.51 -10.12 1.77
CA ARG A 313 11.79 -8.85 1.11
C ARG A 313 11.21 -7.72 1.97
N TRP A 314 11.99 -6.69 2.26
CA TRP A 314 11.58 -5.58 3.11
C TRP A 314 11.65 -4.26 2.34
N THR A 315 10.66 -3.40 2.56
CA THR A 315 10.64 -2.00 2.13
C THR A 315 10.18 -1.11 3.29
N GLU A 316 10.50 0.18 3.25
CA GLU A 316 10.13 1.10 4.33
C GLU A 316 8.61 1.27 4.48
N GLY A 317 7.87 1.33 3.37
CA GLY A 317 6.41 1.45 3.39
C GLY A 317 5.65 0.14 3.64
N GLY A 318 6.23 -1.01 3.25
CA GLY A 318 5.54 -2.31 3.29
C GLY A 318 5.97 -3.25 4.42
N GLY A 319 7.08 -2.96 5.12
CA GLY A 319 7.64 -3.89 6.11
C GLY A 319 8.17 -5.19 5.48
N MET A 320 8.28 -6.27 6.28
CA MET A 320 8.77 -7.58 5.80
C MET A 320 7.68 -8.40 5.11
N GLN A 321 7.85 -8.67 3.83
CA GLN A 321 7.09 -9.63 3.03
C GLN A 321 7.74 -11.02 3.11
N ASN A 322 6.97 -12.05 3.44
CA ASN A 322 7.42 -13.46 3.37
C ASN A 322 7.40 -13.95 1.92
N LEU A 323 8.52 -14.47 1.42
CA LEU A 323 8.64 -14.98 0.04
C LEU A 323 8.28 -16.47 -0.12
N GLY A 324 7.93 -17.16 0.97
CA GLY A 324 7.53 -18.57 0.91
C GLY A 324 8.71 -19.55 0.81
N THR A 325 8.44 -20.78 0.37
CA THR A 325 9.42 -21.87 0.19
C THR A 325 9.13 -22.61 -1.12
N LEU A 326 9.90 -23.64 -1.46
CA LEU A 326 9.63 -24.54 -2.62
C LEU A 326 8.75 -25.75 -2.22
N GLY A 327 7.89 -25.57 -1.21
CA GLY A 327 7.06 -26.62 -0.61
C GLY A 327 7.68 -27.30 0.62
N GLY A 328 8.83 -26.82 1.10
CA GLY A 328 9.48 -27.27 2.33
C GLY A 328 9.25 -26.35 3.54
N SER A 329 10.15 -26.41 4.52
CA SER A 329 10.04 -25.70 5.80
C SER A 329 11.02 -24.54 6.00
N PHE A 330 11.87 -24.26 5.01
CA PHE A 330 12.97 -23.31 5.12
C PHE A 330 13.13 -22.50 3.84
N SER A 331 13.40 -21.20 3.99
CA SER A 331 13.96 -20.37 2.92
C SER A 331 14.82 -19.24 3.48
N ARG A 332 15.79 -18.78 2.68
CA ARG A 332 16.65 -17.63 2.96
C ARG A 332 17.05 -16.96 1.65
N ALA A 333 16.87 -15.64 1.58
CA ALA A 333 17.37 -14.82 0.48
C ALA A 333 18.81 -14.38 0.77
N TYR A 334 19.67 -14.37 -0.26
CA TYR A 334 21.07 -13.96 -0.14
C TYR A 334 21.42 -12.76 -1.04
N GLY A 335 20.69 -12.58 -2.15
CA GLY A 335 20.97 -11.50 -3.10
C GLY A 335 19.68 -10.92 -3.68
N VAL A 336 19.76 -9.66 -4.10
CA VAL A 336 18.68 -8.91 -4.72
C VAL A 336 19.25 -8.07 -5.87
N SER A 337 18.51 -7.91 -6.97
CA SER A 337 18.88 -7.05 -8.10
C SER A 337 18.95 -5.58 -7.70
N ALA A 338 19.59 -4.74 -8.52
CA ALA A 338 19.82 -3.34 -8.21
C ALA A 338 18.52 -2.53 -8.07
N ASP A 339 17.48 -2.90 -8.80
CA ASP A 339 16.13 -2.32 -8.76
C ASP A 339 15.23 -2.96 -7.68
N GLY A 340 15.70 -3.99 -6.97
CA GLY A 340 14.90 -4.67 -5.94
C GLY A 340 13.82 -5.62 -6.45
N SER A 341 13.75 -5.88 -7.76
CA SER A 341 12.69 -6.66 -8.41
C SER A 341 12.96 -8.17 -8.41
N VAL A 342 14.21 -8.62 -8.36
CA VAL A 342 14.58 -10.04 -8.37
C VAL A 342 15.35 -10.41 -7.12
N VAL A 343 14.92 -11.46 -6.43
CA VAL A 343 15.54 -11.98 -5.21
C VAL A 343 16.00 -13.41 -5.43
N VAL A 344 17.20 -13.77 -4.98
CA VAL A 344 17.72 -15.14 -5.07
C VAL A 344 18.15 -15.67 -3.73
N GLY A 345 18.09 -16.99 -3.60
CA GLY A 345 18.57 -17.63 -2.40
C GLY A 345 18.46 -19.14 -2.42
N SER A 346 18.16 -19.71 -1.25
CA SER A 346 17.93 -21.14 -1.10
C SER A 346 16.65 -21.43 -0.34
N ALA A 347 15.89 -22.43 -0.76
CA ALA A 347 14.68 -22.89 -0.08
C ALA A 347 14.63 -24.42 -0.08
N THR A 348 13.97 -25.01 0.91
CA THR A 348 13.72 -26.45 0.90
C THR A 348 12.48 -26.75 0.06
N ASN A 349 12.57 -27.81 -0.76
CA ASN A 349 11.43 -28.35 -1.48
C ASN A 349 10.64 -29.36 -0.60
N ALA A 350 9.52 -29.88 -1.11
CA ALA A 350 8.70 -30.88 -0.40
C ALA A 350 9.45 -32.17 -0.03
N ALA A 351 10.53 -32.51 -0.75
CA ALA A 351 11.40 -33.64 -0.44
C ALA A 351 12.48 -33.31 0.61
N GLY A 352 12.49 -32.09 1.16
CA GLY A 352 13.48 -31.61 2.14
C GLY A 352 14.84 -31.26 1.54
N GLN A 353 14.97 -31.23 0.21
CA GLN A 353 16.23 -30.87 -0.46
C GLN A 353 16.37 -29.34 -0.52
N THR A 354 17.58 -28.83 -0.32
CA THR A 354 17.87 -27.40 -0.46
C THR A 354 18.09 -27.05 -1.93
N ARG A 355 17.29 -26.15 -2.47
CA ARG A 355 17.30 -25.76 -3.88
C ARG A 355 17.55 -24.26 -4.00
N ALA A 356 18.37 -23.90 -4.97
CA ALA A 356 18.56 -22.52 -5.38
C ALA A 356 17.23 -22.01 -5.95
N PHE A 357 16.80 -20.83 -5.49
CA PHE A 357 15.60 -20.20 -6.02
C PHE A 357 15.88 -18.83 -6.61
N ARG A 358 14.99 -18.42 -7.53
CA ARG A 358 14.79 -17.06 -7.98
C ARG A 358 13.34 -16.66 -7.75
N TRP A 359 13.13 -15.50 -7.15
CA TRP A 359 11.85 -14.85 -6.98
C TRP A 359 11.88 -13.56 -7.79
N SER A 360 10.76 -13.20 -8.41
CA SER A 360 10.60 -11.90 -9.05
C SER A 360 9.36 -11.25 -8.50
N ASN A 361 9.45 -9.95 -8.26
CA ASN A 361 8.30 -9.15 -7.91
C ASN A 361 7.23 -9.37 -8.98
N PRO A 362 6.01 -9.74 -8.60
CA PRO A 362 4.94 -9.90 -9.56
C PRO A 362 4.82 -8.61 -10.38
N ILE A 363 4.76 -8.76 -11.71
CA ILE A 363 4.53 -7.64 -12.64
C ILE A 363 3.06 -7.26 -12.49
N ASP A 364 2.80 -5.96 -12.45
CA ASP A 364 1.49 -5.32 -12.45
C ASP A 364 1.60 -4.19 -13.49
N THR A 365 1.15 -4.48 -14.71
CA THR A 365 1.42 -3.65 -15.89
C THR A 365 0.55 -2.41 -15.91
N ASP A 366 -0.69 -2.48 -15.43
CA ASP A 366 -1.59 -1.33 -15.39
C ASP A 366 -1.58 -0.54 -14.09
N GLY A 367 -1.00 -1.08 -13.02
CA GLY A 367 -0.83 -0.41 -11.74
C GLY A 367 -2.11 -0.33 -10.91
N ASP A 368 -3.06 -1.25 -11.10
CA ASP A 368 -4.20 -1.41 -10.20
C ASP A 368 -3.85 -2.16 -8.90
N GLY A 369 -2.63 -2.69 -8.80
CA GLY A 369 -2.13 -3.43 -7.66
C GLY A 369 -2.27 -4.94 -7.79
N ILE A 370 -3.04 -5.46 -8.74
CA ILE A 370 -3.23 -6.89 -9.02
C ILE A 370 -2.12 -7.33 -9.98
N PRO A 371 -1.37 -8.40 -9.65
CA PRO A 371 -0.35 -8.87 -10.58
C PRO A 371 -0.91 -9.46 -11.88
N ASP A 372 -0.23 -9.25 -13.00
CA ASP A 372 -0.55 -9.79 -14.32
C ASP A 372 -0.80 -11.32 -14.30
N ASP A 373 -0.02 -12.06 -13.50
CA ASP A 373 -0.20 -13.51 -13.35
C ASP A 373 -1.53 -13.85 -12.66
N TRP A 374 -1.99 -13.03 -11.72
CA TRP A 374 -3.24 -13.25 -11.00
C TRP A 374 -4.44 -12.88 -11.86
N GLU A 375 -4.33 -11.84 -12.68
CA GLU A 375 -5.37 -11.45 -13.63
C GLU A 375 -5.54 -12.51 -14.72
N CYS A 376 -4.42 -13.06 -15.22
CA CYS A 376 -4.45 -14.09 -16.25
C CYS A 376 -4.84 -15.49 -15.72
N ASN A 377 -4.32 -15.87 -14.55
CA ASN A 377 -4.36 -17.26 -14.08
C ASN A 377 -5.11 -17.45 -12.75
N GLY A 378 -5.44 -16.37 -12.04
CA GLY A 378 -6.07 -16.37 -10.73
C GLY A 378 -5.09 -16.27 -9.55
N VAL A 379 -5.62 -15.84 -8.40
CA VAL A 379 -4.86 -15.63 -7.16
C VAL A 379 -4.44 -16.98 -6.55
N PRO A 380 -3.14 -17.20 -6.29
CA PRO A 380 -2.68 -18.49 -5.78
C PRO A 380 -3.13 -18.77 -4.34
N TYR A 381 -3.59 -20.01 -4.07
CA TYR A 381 -3.82 -20.52 -2.71
C TYR A 381 -3.48 -22.02 -2.62
N VAL A 382 -3.28 -22.53 -1.41
CA VAL A 382 -3.01 -23.96 -1.20
C VAL A 382 -4.21 -24.65 -0.58
N ASP A 383 -4.66 -25.71 -1.25
CA ASP A 383 -5.82 -26.50 -0.85
C ASP A 383 -5.56 -27.33 0.43
N ALA A 384 -6.60 -27.94 0.98
CA ALA A 384 -6.53 -28.76 2.19
C ALA A 384 -5.63 -30.00 2.04
N ASN A 385 -5.30 -30.39 0.81
CA ASN A 385 -4.38 -31.49 0.50
C ASN A 385 -2.93 -31.01 0.30
N GLY A 386 -2.66 -29.71 0.39
CA GLY A 386 -1.34 -29.13 0.17
C GLY A 386 -1.00 -28.85 -1.30
N ASN A 387 -1.96 -28.93 -2.22
CA ASN A 387 -1.73 -28.61 -3.63
C ASN A 387 -1.96 -27.12 -3.92
N CYS A 388 -1.15 -26.56 -4.82
CA CYS A 388 -1.35 -25.21 -5.33
C CYS A 388 -2.58 -25.16 -6.24
N GLN A 389 -3.50 -24.27 -5.94
CA GLN A 389 -4.69 -23.93 -6.70
C GLN A 389 -4.71 -22.44 -6.99
N ARG A 390 -5.63 -21.98 -7.85
CA ARG A 390 -5.82 -20.56 -8.16
C ARG A 390 -7.28 -20.17 -8.06
N TYR A 391 -7.55 -19.07 -7.37
CA TYR A 391 -8.86 -18.45 -7.29
C TYR A 391 -9.05 -17.57 -8.54
N PRO A 392 -10.03 -17.85 -9.40
CA PRO A 392 -10.20 -17.11 -10.65
C PRO A 392 -10.63 -15.66 -10.39
N LEU A 393 -10.21 -14.73 -11.25
CA LEU A 393 -10.67 -13.35 -11.30
C LEU A 393 -11.40 -13.13 -12.64
N PRO A 394 -12.71 -13.43 -12.72
CA PRO A 394 -13.44 -13.34 -13.99
C PRO A 394 -13.44 -11.91 -14.52
N GLY A 395 -12.95 -11.72 -15.73
CA GLY A 395 -12.97 -10.42 -16.40
C GLY A 395 -11.77 -9.52 -16.10
N ALA A 396 -10.81 -9.98 -15.30
CA ALA A 396 -9.55 -9.25 -15.09
C ALA A 396 -8.73 -9.15 -16.39
N ASP A 397 -8.03 -8.04 -16.58
CA ASP A 397 -7.20 -7.75 -17.75
C ASP A 397 -5.93 -6.97 -17.34
N PRO A 398 -4.73 -7.55 -17.49
CA PRO A 398 -3.47 -6.93 -17.05
C PRO A 398 -3.12 -5.59 -17.70
N MET A 399 -3.88 -5.20 -18.72
CA MET A 399 -3.72 -3.95 -19.44
C MET A 399 -4.76 -2.89 -19.06
N ARG A 400 -5.71 -3.19 -18.16
CA ARG A 400 -6.86 -2.36 -17.83
C ARG A 400 -7.19 -2.49 -16.34
N LYS A 401 -7.02 -1.39 -15.61
CA LYS A 401 -7.22 -1.37 -14.16
C LYS A 401 -8.53 -2.02 -13.75
N ASP A 402 -8.46 -2.99 -12.85
CA ASP A 402 -9.58 -3.73 -12.31
C ASP A 402 -9.80 -3.40 -10.83
N LEU A 403 -11.07 -3.45 -10.42
CA LEU A 403 -11.47 -3.31 -9.02
C LEU A 403 -12.57 -4.31 -8.70
N PHE A 404 -12.38 -5.14 -7.66
CA PHE A 404 -13.35 -6.18 -7.31
C PHE A 404 -14.06 -5.84 -5.99
N VAL A 405 -15.39 -5.94 -6.00
CA VAL A 405 -16.24 -5.77 -4.82
C VAL A 405 -17.25 -6.91 -4.74
N GLU A 406 -17.32 -7.55 -3.58
CA GLU A 406 -18.42 -8.44 -3.21
C GLU A 406 -19.46 -7.65 -2.40
N VAL A 407 -20.74 -7.86 -2.71
CA VAL A 407 -21.87 -7.17 -2.08
C VAL A 407 -22.87 -8.20 -1.58
N ASP A 408 -23.02 -8.28 -0.27
CA ASP A 408 -24.04 -9.08 0.40
C ASP A 408 -25.17 -8.21 0.93
N ALA A 409 -26.37 -8.77 1.10
CA ALA A 409 -27.52 -8.01 1.57
C ALA A 409 -28.35 -8.73 2.64
N MET A 410 -28.76 -7.97 3.66
CA MET A 410 -29.74 -8.44 4.65
C MET A 410 -31.05 -8.87 4.00
N ALA A 411 -31.73 -9.82 4.63
CA ALA A 411 -33.00 -10.35 4.15
C ALA A 411 -34.02 -9.22 3.93
N GLY A 412 -34.51 -9.09 2.69
CA GLY A 412 -35.44 -8.04 2.28
C GLY A 412 -34.77 -6.73 1.82
N MET A 413 -33.44 -6.64 1.88
CA MET A 413 -32.64 -5.56 1.31
C MET A 413 -32.01 -6.01 -0.01
N SER A 414 -31.71 -5.06 -0.88
CA SER A 414 -30.94 -5.33 -2.09
C SER A 414 -30.26 -4.06 -2.58
N PHE A 415 -28.98 -4.15 -2.95
CA PHE A 415 -28.38 -3.22 -3.90
C PHE A 415 -28.83 -3.65 -5.29
N THR A 416 -29.58 -2.82 -6.02
CA THR A 416 -30.17 -3.22 -7.31
C THR A 416 -29.12 -3.34 -8.41
N GLN A 417 -29.44 -4.06 -9.50
CA GLN A 417 -28.54 -4.13 -10.66
C GLN A 417 -28.37 -2.77 -11.35
N ALA A 418 -29.43 -1.96 -11.38
CA ALA A 418 -29.38 -0.64 -11.98
C ALA A 418 -28.48 0.31 -11.17
N ALA A 419 -28.56 0.27 -9.84
CA ALA A 419 -27.63 1.00 -8.97
C ALA A 419 -26.18 0.55 -9.20
N ALA A 420 -25.93 -0.76 -9.27
CA ALA A 420 -24.61 -1.31 -9.57
C ALA A 420 -24.08 -0.80 -10.92
N ASN A 421 -24.92 -0.78 -11.96
CA ASN A 421 -24.53 -0.30 -13.29
C ASN A 421 -24.15 1.18 -13.28
N LEU A 422 -24.84 2.04 -12.51
CA LEU A 422 -24.47 3.46 -12.39
C LEU A 422 -23.05 3.63 -11.82
N VAL A 423 -22.69 2.86 -10.79
CA VAL A 423 -21.33 2.90 -10.23
C VAL A 423 -20.31 2.34 -11.22
N ILE A 424 -20.63 1.22 -11.90
CA ILE A 424 -19.75 0.64 -12.93
C ILE A 424 -19.50 1.65 -14.06
N ASP A 425 -20.53 2.34 -14.53
CA ASP A 425 -20.42 3.37 -15.57
C ASP A 425 -19.58 4.56 -15.11
N ALA A 426 -19.68 4.98 -13.84
CA ALA A 426 -18.85 6.04 -13.28
C ALA A 426 -17.35 5.67 -13.30
N PHE A 427 -17.01 4.45 -12.88
CA PHE A 427 -15.62 3.94 -12.90
C PHE A 427 -15.11 3.71 -14.34
N ALA A 428 -15.94 3.20 -15.24
CA ALA A 428 -15.59 3.00 -16.63
C ALA A 428 -15.27 4.33 -17.35
N ASN A 429 -15.90 5.44 -16.93
CA ASN A 429 -15.68 6.79 -17.46
C ASN A 429 -14.66 7.61 -16.64
N ALA A 430 -13.99 7.01 -15.65
CA ALA A 430 -13.01 7.69 -14.82
C ALA A 430 -11.79 8.13 -15.66
N PRO A 431 -11.24 9.33 -15.43
CA PRO A 431 -10.06 9.83 -16.14
C PRO A 431 -8.75 9.20 -15.58
N VAL A 432 -8.70 7.87 -15.53
CA VAL A 432 -7.58 7.10 -15.00
C VAL A 432 -6.95 6.33 -16.15
N ALA A 433 -5.71 6.69 -16.50
CA ALA A 433 -5.04 6.17 -17.69
C ALA A 433 -4.72 4.68 -17.58
N ASN A 434 -4.86 3.95 -18.68
CA ASN A 434 -4.42 2.56 -18.84
C ASN A 434 -3.18 2.48 -19.76
N PRO A 435 -2.33 1.43 -19.64
CA PRO A 435 -1.20 1.21 -20.54
C PRO A 435 -1.58 1.23 -22.03
N VAL A 436 -2.73 0.64 -22.35
CA VAL A 436 -3.33 0.63 -23.69
C VAL A 436 -4.85 0.76 -23.60
N GLY A 437 -5.47 1.34 -24.64
CA GLY A 437 -6.92 1.51 -24.71
C GLY A 437 -7.42 2.79 -24.04
N PRO A 438 -8.73 2.93 -23.80
CA PRO A 438 -9.31 4.10 -23.15
C PRO A 438 -8.97 4.15 -21.66
N ASP A 439 -9.01 5.36 -21.12
CA ASP A 439 -9.01 5.60 -19.67
C ASP A 439 -10.22 4.92 -19.01
N GLY A 440 -10.15 4.72 -17.69
CA GLY A 440 -11.21 4.14 -16.88
C GLY A 440 -10.75 2.93 -16.08
N ILE A 441 -11.62 2.47 -15.19
CA ILE A 441 -11.41 1.32 -14.30
C ILE A 441 -12.56 0.33 -14.52
N THR A 442 -12.25 -0.94 -14.70
CA THR A 442 -13.24 -2.01 -14.78
C THR A 442 -13.65 -2.40 -13.35
N LEU A 443 -14.83 -1.96 -12.92
CA LEU A 443 -15.38 -2.33 -11.63
C LEU A 443 -16.21 -3.62 -11.71
N HIS A 444 -15.75 -4.67 -11.02
CA HIS A 444 -16.39 -5.97 -10.92
C HIS A 444 -17.20 -6.07 -9.64
N ILE A 445 -18.52 -5.91 -9.74
CA ILE A 445 -19.44 -6.05 -8.59
C ILE A 445 -20.06 -7.45 -8.60
N LEU A 446 -19.63 -8.30 -7.66
CA LEU A 446 -20.26 -9.58 -7.36
C LEU A 446 -21.35 -9.38 -6.31
N ARG A 447 -22.61 -9.48 -6.71
CA ARG A 447 -23.75 -9.45 -5.77
C ARG A 447 -24.07 -10.88 -5.31
N ASP A 448 -23.81 -11.19 -4.05
CA ASP A 448 -24.10 -12.48 -3.43
C ASP A 448 -25.21 -12.38 -2.37
N GLY A 449 -25.79 -13.51 -1.97
CA GLY A 449 -26.39 -13.68 -0.65
C GLY A 449 -27.44 -12.66 -0.23
N THR A 450 -28.51 -12.43 -0.99
CA THR A 450 -29.70 -11.72 -0.47
C THR A 450 -30.47 -12.66 0.45
N ASN A 451 -30.15 -12.69 1.76
CA ASN A 451 -30.95 -13.30 2.84
C ASN A 451 -30.23 -13.28 4.21
N LEU A 452 -29.29 -12.35 4.46
CA LEU A 452 -28.62 -12.33 5.77
C LEU A 452 -29.65 -12.14 6.90
N PRO A 453 -29.62 -12.95 7.96
CA PRO A 453 -30.60 -12.86 9.03
C PRO A 453 -30.53 -11.48 9.69
N ARG A 454 -31.67 -10.80 9.77
CA ARG A 454 -31.84 -9.54 10.50
C ARG A 454 -31.66 -9.78 12.00
N VAL A 455 -30.44 -9.72 12.49
CA VAL A 455 -30.15 -9.86 13.93
C VAL A 455 -30.26 -8.50 14.61
N SER A 456 -30.94 -8.48 15.77
CA SER A 456 -31.14 -7.28 16.59
C SER A 456 -29.86 -6.66 17.18
N VAL A 457 -28.67 -7.19 16.86
CA VAL A 457 -27.36 -6.85 17.43
C VAL A 457 -26.52 -5.97 16.49
N TRP A 458 -27.03 -5.62 15.30
CA TRP A 458 -26.43 -4.58 14.43
C TRP A 458 -26.64 -3.15 14.99
N GLN A 459 -26.85 -3.04 16.30
CA GLN A 459 -26.97 -1.77 17.02
C GLN A 459 -25.58 -1.23 17.29
N THR A 460 -25.34 -0.01 16.82
CA THR A 460 -24.23 0.83 17.25
C THR A 460 -24.35 1.06 18.76
N LEU A 461 -23.52 0.41 19.59
CA LEU A 461 -23.56 0.62 21.05
C LEU A 461 -23.22 2.08 21.36
N PRO A 462 -23.83 2.74 22.37
CA PRO A 462 -23.44 4.08 22.77
C PRO A 462 -21.98 4.13 23.27
N PRO A 463 -21.17 5.14 22.86
CA PRO A 463 -21.51 6.21 21.89
C PRO A 463 -21.68 5.65 20.48
N LYS A 464 -22.73 6.08 19.74
CA LYS A 464 -23.05 5.59 18.37
C LYS A 464 -21.76 5.49 17.53
N HIS A 465 -21.33 4.27 17.22
CA HIS A 465 -20.25 3.95 16.27
C HIS A 465 -20.90 3.53 14.96
N CYS A 466 -20.54 4.09 13.82
CA CYS A 466 -21.20 3.80 12.56
C CYS A 466 -21.09 2.29 12.15
N TRP A 467 -20.05 1.60 12.62
CA TRP A 467 -19.86 0.18 12.40
C TRP A 467 -20.81 -0.71 13.22
N PRO A 468 -21.46 -1.70 12.59
CA PRO A 468 -22.16 -2.75 13.32
C PRO A 468 -21.21 -3.55 14.21
N VAL A 469 -21.59 -3.78 15.47
CA VAL A 469 -20.77 -4.47 16.49
C VAL A 469 -20.25 -5.82 16.01
N ASP A 470 -21.04 -6.53 15.20
CA ASP A 470 -20.72 -7.87 14.72
C ASP A 470 -20.23 -7.92 13.26
N PHE A 471 -19.96 -6.79 12.59
CA PHE A 471 -19.55 -6.78 11.16
C PHE A 471 -18.36 -7.71 10.92
N PHE A 472 -17.27 -7.53 11.67
CA PHE A 472 -16.05 -8.33 11.50
C PHE A 472 -16.23 -9.78 11.93
N ALA A 473 -17.06 -10.04 12.95
CA ALA A 473 -17.38 -11.39 13.38
C ALA A 473 -18.16 -12.12 12.28
N PHE A 474 -19.09 -11.42 11.63
CA PHE A 474 -19.89 -11.95 10.53
C PHE A 474 -19.06 -12.16 9.26
N ARG A 475 -18.26 -11.17 8.83
CA ARG A 475 -17.32 -11.29 7.70
C ARG A 475 -16.46 -12.55 7.81
N ASN A 476 -15.99 -12.87 9.01
CA ASN A 476 -15.11 -14.02 9.26
C ASN A 476 -15.88 -15.31 9.61
N SER A 477 -17.21 -15.31 9.56
CA SER A 477 -18.05 -16.48 9.79
C SER A 477 -18.28 -17.29 8.52
N ASN A 478 -18.85 -18.50 8.65
CA ASN A 478 -19.21 -19.35 7.50
C ASN A 478 -20.45 -18.87 6.73
N GLU A 479 -21.03 -17.73 7.11
CA GLU A 479 -22.19 -17.11 6.48
C GLU A 479 -21.87 -15.75 5.84
N GLY A 480 -20.66 -15.21 6.05
CA GLY A 480 -20.22 -13.90 5.57
C GLY A 480 -19.49 -13.98 4.22
N PHE A 481 -18.29 -13.42 4.14
CA PHE A 481 -17.56 -13.25 2.87
C PHE A 481 -17.42 -14.54 2.03
N GLY A 482 -17.68 -14.42 0.72
CA GLY A 482 -17.65 -15.46 -0.31
C GLY A 482 -19.00 -16.10 -0.58
N THR A 483 -19.28 -16.55 -1.81
CA THR A 483 -20.58 -17.16 -2.18
C THR A 483 -20.93 -18.43 -1.41
N ASP A 484 -22.21 -18.83 -1.38
CA ASP A 484 -22.66 -20.11 -0.79
C ASP A 484 -21.84 -21.32 -1.30
N SER A 485 -21.49 -21.34 -2.59
CA SER A 485 -20.67 -22.41 -3.17
C SER A 485 -19.22 -22.33 -2.69
N GLU A 486 -18.70 -21.13 -2.49
CA GLU A 486 -17.32 -20.93 -2.01
C GLU A 486 -17.19 -21.30 -0.53
N ARG A 487 -18.17 -20.88 0.30
CA ARG A 487 -18.23 -21.19 1.74
C ARG A 487 -18.45 -22.68 2.02
N SER A 488 -19.12 -23.40 1.12
CA SER A 488 -19.33 -24.84 1.22
C SER A 488 -18.19 -25.70 0.64
N ASP A 489 -17.21 -25.09 -0.03
CA ASP A 489 -16.05 -25.82 -0.57
C ASP A 489 -15.18 -26.38 0.57
N PRO A 490 -14.66 -27.62 0.46
CA PRO A 490 -13.73 -28.19 1.45
C PRO A 490 -12.48 -27.33 1.72
N ASN A 491 -12.13 -26.42 0.80
CA ASN A 491 -10.97 -25.53 0.86
C ASN A 491 -11.35 -24.06 1.14
N ALA A 492 -12.59 -23.79 1.57
CA ALA A 492 -13.15 -22.44 1.75
C ALA A 492 -12.19 -21.47 2.45
N THR A 493 -11.58 -21.85 3.57
CA THR A 493 -10.66 -20.97 4.32
C THR A 493 -9.49 -20.47 3.49
N ALA A 494 -8.85 -21.34 2.69
CA ALA A 494 -7.69 -20.96 1.89
C ALA A 494 -8.11 -20.20 0.62
N MET A 495 -9.19 -20.66 -0.01
CA MET A 495 -9.75 -20.05 -1.22
C MET A 495 -10.26 -18.62 -0.95
N LEU A 496 -11.05 -18.43 0.11
CA LEU A 496 -11.54 -17.11 0.55
C LEU A 496 -10.42 -16.21 1.05
N GLY A 497 -9.36 -16.80 1.61
CA GLY A 497 -8.13 -16.09 1.93
C GLY A 497 -7.46 -15.48 0.69
N ALA A 498 -7.49 -16.17 -0.45
CA ALA A 498 -7.01 -15.63 -1.73
C ALA A 498 -7.98 -14.61 -2.34
N LYS A 499 -9.29 -14.87 -2.32
CA LYS A 499 -10.30 -13.90 -2.76
C LYS A 499 -10.16 -12.56 -2.03
N ALA A 500 -9.98 -12.59 -0.71
CA ALA A 500 -9.80 -11.42 0.14
C ALA A 500 -8.51 -10.62 -0.12
N MET A 501 -7.61 -11.09 -1.00
CA MET A 501 -6.45 -10.30 -1.42
C MET A 501 -6.81 -9.25 -2.48
N VAL A 502 -7.94 -9.43 -3.15
CA VAL A 502 -8.36 -8.64 -4.32
C VAL A 502 -9.74 -8.02 -4.11
N TYR A 503 -10.69 -8.77 -3.53
CA TYR A 503 -12.05 -8.31 -3.31
C TYR A 503 -12.17 -7.43 -2.07
N ARG A 504 -12.86 -6.30 -2.23
CA ARG A 504 -13.47 -5.52 -1.14
C ARG A 504 -14.83 -6.11 -0.78
N TYR A 505 -15.28 -5.90 0.44
CA TYR A 505 -16.52 -6.49 0.96
C TYR A 505 -17.49 -5.42 1.46
N CYS A 506 -18.66 -5.39 0.82
CA CYS A 506 -19.78 -4.52 1.15
C CYS A 506 -20.93 -5.33 1.75
N ILE A 507 -21.52 -4.81 2.83
CA ILE A 507 -22.81 -5.31 3.33
C ILE A 507 -23.88 -4.24 3.17
N VAL A 508 -25.00 -4.61 2.55
CA VAL A 508 -26.23 -3.82 2.50
C VAL A 508 -27.08 -4.18 3.72
N ALA A 509 -27.10 -3.28 4.69
CA ALA A 509 -27.78 -3.44 5.97
C ALA A 509 -29.11 -2.67 6.02
N ASP A 510 -30.02 -3.14 6.90
CA ASP A 510 -31.26 -2.43 7.19
C ASP A 510 -31.04 -1.25 8.14
N GLY A 511 -31.92 -0.25 8.10
CA GLY A 511 -31.82 0.99 8.88
C GLY A 511 -32.10 0.85 10.39
N ALA A 512 -31.82 -0.31 11.00
CA ALA A 512 -31.95 -0.48 12.46
C ALA A 512 -30.74 0.09 13.26
N GLY A 513 -29.79 0.75 12.57
CA GLY A 513 -28.76 1.67 13.08
C GLY A 513 -29.24 3.13 13.14
N PRO A 514 -28.35 4.14 13.30
CA PRO A 514 -28.69 5.50 13.75
C PRO A 514 -29.80 6.23 13.01
N ASP A 515 -29.93 6.10 11.68
CA ASP A 515 -30.97 6.71 10.84
C ASP A 515 -31.09 6.01 9.45
N ASP A 516 -32.17 6.24 8.70
CA ASP A 516 -32.59 5.40 7.54
C ASP A 516 -31.62 5.32 6.33
N ILE A 517 -30.62 6.19 6.13
CA ILE A 517 -29.67 6.07 4.99
C ILE A 517 -28.30 6.51 5.49
N ALA A 518 -27.26 5.67 5.37
CA ALA A 518 -25.92 5.95 5.89
C ALA A 518 -24.91 4.92 5.36
N GLY A 519 -23.65 5.02 5.78
CA GLY A 519 -22.64 3.99 5.54
C GLY A 519 -21.40 4.19 6.40
N CYS A 520 -20.49 3.23 6.32
CA CYS A 520 -19.11 3.36 6.81
C CYS A 520 -18.15 2.61 5.90
N GLY A 521 -17.02 3.24 5.59
CA GLY A 521 -15.91 2.61 4.90
C GLY A 521 -14.60 2.73 5.67
N GLU A 522 -13.80 1.68 5.65
CA GLU A 522 -12.42 1.76 6.15
C GLU A 522 -11.57 2.61 5.21
N ILE A 523 -10.92 3.66 5.72
CA ILE A 523 -10.02 4.49 4.89
C ILE A 523 -8.80 3.67 4.47
N GLY A 524 -8.70 3.35 3.18
CA GLY A 524 -7.66 2.49 2.60
C GLY A 524 -7.75 1.02 3.02
N GLY A 525 -8.88 0.59 3.59
CA GLY A 525 -9.19 -0.80 3.94
C GLY A 525 -9.98 -1.54 2.86
N ASP A 526 -10.47 -2.73 3.19
CA ASP A 526 -11.22 -3.61 2.28
C ASP A 526 -12.70 -3.75 2.63
N ASN A 527 -13.16 -3.16 3.73
CA ASN A 527 -14.52 -3.34 4.21
C ASN A 527 -15.31 -2.03 4.20
N PHE A 528 -16.60 -2.16 3.88
CA PHE A 528 -17.58 -1.10 4.08
C PHE A 528 -19.00 -1.66 4.26
N VAL A 529 -19.89 -0.84 4.79
CA VAL A 529 -21.31 -1.16 4.99
C VAL A 529 -22.14 0.01 4.49
N ILE A 530 -23.27 -0.27 3.85
CA ILE A 530 -24.26 0.73 3.47
C ILE A 530 -25.61 0.42 4.12
N PHE A 531 -26.27 1.45 4.61
CA PHE A 531 -27.62 1.41 5.18
C PHE A 531 -28.56 2.12 4.23
N LEU A 532 -29.63 1.43 3.81
CA LEU A 532 -30.58 1.99 2.84
C LEU A 532 -31.95 2.34 3.44
N GLY A 533 -32.31 1.82 4.63
CA GLY A 533 -33.55 2.15 5.39
C GLY A 533 -34.81 2.42 4.57
N GLY A 534 -35.05 1.57 3.57
CA GLY A 534 -36.26 1.62 2.74
C GLY A 534 -36.13 2.42 1.43
N VAL A 535 -34.98 3.02 1.13
CA VAL A 535 -34.65 3.56 -0.20
C VAL A 535 -34.77 2.46 -1.25
N THR A 536 -35.42 2.82 -2.36
CA THR A 536 -35.62 1.93 -3.50
C THR A 536 -35.12 2.52 -4.82
N ASP A 537 -34.74 3.80 -4.86
CA ASP A 537 -34.19 4.42 -6.06
C ASP A 537 -32.71 4.05 -6.26
N ASP A 538 -32.34 3.86 -7.52
CA ASP A 538 -31.05 3.28 -7.90
C ASP A 538 -29.88 4.26 -7.70
N GLU A 539 -30.13 5.56 -7.83
CA GLU A 539 -29.10 6.59 -7.78
C GLU A 539 -28.67 6.89 -6.35
N THR A 540 -29.62 6.95 -5.40
CA THR A 540 -29.28 7.10 -3.98
C THR A 540 -28.50 5.86 -3.51
N GLN A 541 -28.89 4.66 -3.94
CA GLN A 541 -28.13 3.44 -3.66
C GLN A 541 -26.69 3.52 -4.22
N ALA A 542 -26.55 3.93 -5.48
CA ALA A 542 -25.25 4.07 -6.14
C ALA A 542 -24.37 5.13 -5.48
N ALA A 543 -24.97 6.26 -5.07
CA ALA A 543 -24.30 7.35 -4.38
C ALA A 543 -23.70 6.92 -3.03
N VAL A 544 -24.51 6.30 -2.16
CA VAL A 544 -24.02 5.81 -0.85
C VAL A 544 -22.94 4.76 -1.05
N PHE A 545 -23.17 3.81 -1.97
CA PHE A 545 -22.17 2.78 -2.27
C PHE A 545 -20.84 3.39 -2.74
N MET A 546 -20.89 4.33 -3.67
CA MET A 546 -19.69 4.97 -4.20
C MET A 546 -19.02 5.87 -3.14
N HIS A 547 -19.76 6.57 -2.30
CA HIS A 547 -19.17 7.32 -1.18
C HIS A 547 -18.35 6.40 -0.26
N GLU A 548 -18.94 5.31 0.21
CA GLU A 548 -18.25 4.38 1.12
C GLU A 548 -17.08 3.64 0.46
N LEU A 549 -17.23 3.28 -0.83
CA LEU A 549 -16.12 2.74 -1.62
C LEU A 549 -14.98 3.75 -1.73
N GLY A 550 -15.27 5.05 -1.73
CA GLY A 550 -14.26 6.11 -1.82
C GLY A 550 -13.33 6.11 -0.61
N HIS A 551 -13.85 5.84 0.59
CA HIS A 551 -13.02 5.61 1.77
C HIS A 551 -12.10 4.40 1.60
N ASN A 552 -12.60 3.26 1.10
CA ASN A 552 -11.75 2.10 0.75
C ASN A 552 -10.67 2.43 -0.29
N LEU A 553 -10.88 3.46 -1.11
CA LEU A 553 -9.92 3.98 -2.09
C LEU A 553 -9.02 5.10 -1.52
N GLY A 554 -9.11 5.38 -0.22
CA GLY A 554 -8.24 6.30 0.51
C GLY A 554 -8.66 7.77 0.46
N LEU A 555 -9.92 8.04 0.11
CA LEU A 555 -10.48 9.39 0.04
C LEU A 555 -11.10 9.81 1.38
N ASP A 556 -11.04 11.11 1.64
CA ASP A 556 -11.68 11.78 2.77
C ASP A 556 -12.79 12.74 2.26
N HIS A 557 -13.63 13.26 3.15
CA HIS A 557 -14.79 14.09 2.78
C HIS A 557 -14.45 15.45 2.18
N GLY A 558 -13.19 15.88 2.29
CA GLY A 558 -12.61 17.06 1.64
C GLY A 558 -11.49 16.74 0.65
N GLY A 559 -11.34 15.48 0.27
CA GLY A 559 -10.23 15.00 -0.55
C GLY A 559 -9.08 14.55 0.33
N ASN A 560 -8.19 15.47 0.72
CA ASN A 560 -7.00 15.17 1.53
C ASN A 560 -6.97 15.81 2.94
N ASP A 561 -8.00 16.56 3.32
CA ASP A 561 -8.00 17.37 4.55
C ASP A 561 -9.28 17.23 5.40
N GLY A 562 -10.22 16.37 4.98
CA GLY A 562 -11.46 16.09 5.72
C GLY A 562 -12.37 17.29 5.93
N ILE A 563 -12.16 18.40 5.20
CA ILE A 563 -13.02 19.58 5.31
C ILE A 563 -14.29 19.36 4.49
N ASP A 564 -15.42 19.26 5.19
CA ASP A 564 -16.76 19.11 4.61
C ASP A 564 -17.29 20.40 3.95
N GLY A 565 -18.18 20.24 2.98
CA GLY A 565 -19.01 21.32 2.43
C GLY A 565 -18.28 22.29 1.49
N LYS A 566 -17.09 21.92 0.97
CA LYS A 566 -16.32 22.79 0.08
C LYS A 566 -17.04 23.07 -1.26
N PRO A 567 -17.16 24.33 -1.69
CA PRO A 567 -17.71 24.68 -3.02
C PRO A 567 -16.91 24.19 -4.21
N ASN A 568 -15.60 24.11 -4.09
CA ASN A 568 -14.68 23.70 -5.15
C ASN A 568 -14.29 22.22 -5.07
N TYR A 569 -15.15 21.39 -4.48
CA TYR A 569 -14.94 19.95 -4.36
C TYR A 569 -16.19 19.18 -4.81
N PRO A 570 -16.45 19.12 -6.13
CA PRO A 570 -17.58 18.37 -6.70
C PRO A 570 -17.28 16.88 -6.76
N SER A 571 -17.31 16.26 -5.60
CA SER A 571 -17.08 14.83 -5.40
C SER A 571 -18.27 14.23 -4.67
N ILE A 572 -18.59 12.97 -4.95
CA ILE A 572 -19.53 12.20 -4.11
C ILE A 572 -19.05 12.10 -2.66
N MET A 573 -17.75 12.27 -2.40
CA MET A 573 -17.18 12.35 -1.05
C MET A 573 -17.57 13.62 -0.30
N ASN A 574 -17.98 14.68 -1.01
CA ASN A 574 -18.49 15.90 -0.39
C ASN A 574 -19.95 15.70 0.00
N TYR A 575 -20.24 15.76 1.30
CA TYR A 575 -21.56 15.37 1.76
C TYR A 575 -22.73 16.17 1.18
N VAL A 576 -22.52 17.46 0.93
CA VAL A 576 -23.52 18.36 0.31
C VAL A 576 -23.83 17.94 -1.13
N MET A 577 -22.94 17.19 -1.78
CA MET A 577 -23.03 16.78 -3.19
C MET A 577 -23.28 15.28 -3.36
N SER A 578 -23.60 14.56 -2.27
CA SER A 578 -23.79 13.10 -2.30
C SER A 578 -25.11 12.65 -2.94
N TYR A 579 -26.16 13.48 -2.98
CA TYR A 579 -27.51 13.02 -3.34
C TYR A 579 -28.22 13.87 -4.40
N ARG A 580 -29.03 13.17 -5.21
CA ARG A 580 -29.83 13.71 -6.32
C ARG A 580 -31.19 14.29 -5.91
N PHE A 581 -31.78 13.95 -4.76
CA PHE A 581 -33.25 14.04 -4.60
C PHE A 581 -33.85 15.47 -4.62
N ALA A 582 -33.03 16.51 -4.51
CA ALA A 582 -33.40 17.90 -4.73
C ALA A 582 -32.75 18.50 -6.00
N TRP A 583 -32.13 17.73 -6.88
CA TRP A 583 -31.27 18.26 -7.94
C TRP A 583 -31.54 17.46 -9.20
N ASN A 584 -32.07 18.09 -10.25
CA ASN A 584 -32.32 17.36 -11.49
C ASN A 584 -31.02 16.72 -12.02
N SER A 585 -31.12 15.70 -12.87
CA SER A 585 -29.96 15.03 -13.49
C SER A 585 -29.09 15.91 -14.38
N ALA A 586 -29.46 17.16 -14.65
CA ALA A 586 -28.60 18.11 -15.35
C ALA A 586 -27.56 18.76 -14.42
N PHE A 587 -27.68 18.61 -13.10
CA PHE A 587 -26.80 19.26 -12.11
C PHE A 587 -25.91 18.31 -11.31
N TRP A 588 -26.27 17.04 -11.21
CA TRP A 588 -25.56 16.07 -10.39
C TRP A 588 -25.04 14.92 -11.23
N THR A 589 -23.78 14.54 -11.01
CA THR A 589 -23.12 13.38 -11.64
C THR A 589 -22.50 12.52 -10.54
N LEU A 590 -22.72 11.21 -10.62
CA LEU A 590 -22.09 10.22 -9.75
C LEU A 590 -20.60 10.09 -10.12
N ASP A 591 -19.71 10.79 -9.39
CA ASP A 591 -18.29 10.90 -9.77
C ASP A 591 -17.41 11.36 -8.57
N TYR A 592 -16.16 10.90 -8.51
CA TYR A 592 -15.16 11.32 -7.52
C TYR A 592 -14.32 12.51 -8.02
N SER A 593 -14.93 13.63 -8.38
CA SER A 593 -14.25 14.87 -8.80
C SER A 593 -13.14 14.75 -9.87
N ARG A 594 -13.23 15.53 -10.94
CA ARG A 594 -12.20 15.58 -11.99
C ARG A 594 -11.45 16.90 -11.91
N ALA A 595 -10.18 16.88 -11.48
CA ALA A 595 -9.32 18.07 -11.55
C ALA A 595 -8.15 17.89 -12.52
N GLY A 596 -8.29 18.50 -13.69
CA GLY A 596 -7.18 19.04 -14.47
C GLY A 596 -7.23 20.56 -14.43
N ASN A 597 -6.30 21.24 -15.11
CA ASN A 597 -6.21 22.70 -15.26
C ASN A 597 -7.49 23.41 -15.80
N GLU A 598 -8.64 22.74 -15.87
CA GLU A 598 -9.84 23.14 -16.60
C GLU A 598 -11.14 23.08 -15.78
N SER A 599 -11.14 22.65 -14.50
CA SER A 599 -12.39 22.55 -13.72
C SER A 599 -12.35 23.03 -12.26
N LEU A 600 -11.23 22.99 -11.53
CA LEU A 600 -11.18 23.32 -10.09
C LEU A 600 -9.98 24.20 -9.73
N ARG A 601 -10.20 25.25 -8.92
CA ARG A 601 -9.17 26.15 -8.38
C ARG A 601 -9.24 26.15 -6.86
N ASP A 602 -8.10 26.33 -6.22
CA ASP A 602 -8.05 26.68 -4.80
C ASP A 602 -8.84 27.97 -4.58
N LEU A 603 -9.71 27.98 -3.57
CA LEU A 603 -10.48 29.16 -3.20
C LEU A 603 -9.86 29.78 -1.97
N HIS A 604 -9.46 31.04 -2.12
CA HIS A 604 -9.06 31.88 -1.01
C HIS A 604 -10.17 32.89 -0.81
N GLU A 605 -11.03 32.65 0.18
CA GLU A 605 -12.28 33.41 0.41
C GLU A 605 -12.06 34.92 0.37
N SER A 606 -11.00 35.40 1.02
CA SER A 606 -10.60 36.82 1.07
C SER A 606 -10.28 37.48 -0.28
N THR A 607 -10.14 36.71 -1.34
CA THR A 607 -9.76 37.18 -2.69
C THR A 607 -10.74 36.76 -3.78
N LEU A 608 -11.86 36.13 -3.41
CA LEU A 608 -12.88 35.74 -4.38
C LEU A 608 -13.59 36.96 -4.94
N ASP A 609 -13.91 36.89 -6.23
CA ASP A 609 -14.52 37.94 -7.02
C ASP A 609 -15.79 37.39 -7.66
N GLU A 610 -16.95 37.91 -7.25
CA GLU A 610 -18.27 37.52 -7.76
C GLU A 610 -18.40 37.80 -9.26
N THR A 611 -17.58 38.72 -9.78
CA THR A 611 -17.55 39.08 -11.20
C THR A 611 -16.79 38.09 -12.09
N VAL A 612 -16.09 37.13 -11.48
CA VAL A 612 -15.26 36.13 -12.17
C VAL A 612 -15.74 34.70 -11.91
N GLY A 613 -16.50 34.49 -10.83
CA GLY A 613 -17.07 33.19 -10.48
C GLY A 613 -16.06 32.18 -9.93
N ILE A 614 -16.46 30.91 -9.90
CA ILE A 614 -15.61 29.80 -9.46
C ILE A 614 -15.30 28.88 -10.65
N GLY A 615 -14.10 28.30 -10.68
CA GLY A 615 -13.73 27.28 -11.67
C GLY A 615 -13.46 27.85 -13.07
N LEU A 616 -13.57 27.00 -14.09
CA LEU A 616 -13.23 27.31 -15.48
C LEU A 616 -14.35 26.84 -16.43
N PRO A 617 -14.55 27.51 -17.59
CA PRO A 617 -15.71 27.28 -18.46
C PRO A 617 -15.92 25.88 -19.05
N ALA A 618 -14.94 24.98 -18.93
CA ALA A 618 -14.92 23.66 -19.57
C ALA A 618 -15.20 22.47 -18.64
N GLY A 619 -15.67 22.72 -17.40
CA GLY A 619 -15.92 21.66 -16.43
C GLY A 619 -17.25 20.90 -16.62
N ILE A 620 -17.24 19.60 -16.31
CA ILE A 620 -18.43 18.70 -16.29
C ILE A 620 -19.46 19.14 -15.22
N TYR A 621 -18.99 19.83 -14.19
CA TYR A 621 -19.79 20.37 -13.10
C TYR A 621 -20.07 21.86 -13.39
N ARG A 622 -21.31 22.22 -13.76
CA ARG A 622 -21.64 23.58 -14.24
C ARG A 622 -22.29 24.49 -13.19
N ASP A 623 -23.25 23.97 -12.42
CA ASP A 623 -24.16 24.77 -11.60
C ASP A 623 -24.54 24.00 -10.32
N PHE A 624 -24.37 24.64 -9.14
CA PHE A 624 -24.74 24.06 -7.84
C PHE A 624 -25.37 25.07 -6.88
N TRP A 625 -26.30 24.65 -6.05
CA TRP A 625 -26.90 25.45 -4.98
C TRP A 625 -26.20 25.19 -3.64
N MET A 626 -25.50 26.19 -3.11
CA MET A 626 -24.79 26.03 -1.85
C MET A 626 -25.47 26.74 -0.67
N PRO A 627 -25.57 26.09 0.50
CA PRO A 627 -26.29 26.60 1.67
C PRO A 627 -25.71 27.84 2.39
N PHE A 628 -24.43 28.12 2.19
CA PHE A 628 -23.62 28.73 3.27
C PHE A 628 -23.53 30.27 3.21
N GLY A 629 -24.35 30.92 2.37
CA GLY A 629 -24.33 32.38 2.14
C GLY A 629 -25.09 33.21 3.19
N PHE A 630 -24.33 34.08 3.87
CA PHE A 630 -24.71 35.20 4.78
C PHE A 630 -25.40 35.01 6.14
N ASN A 631 -25.03 35.93 7.04
CA ASN A 631 -25.88 36.47 8.08
C ASN A 631 -26.41 37.85 7.61
N VAL A 632 -27.71 37.99 7.35
CA VAL A 632 -28.34 39.31 7.21
C VAL A 632 -29.06 39.63 8.51
N ASP A 633 -28.65 40.70 9.20
CA ASP A 633 -29.44 41.28 10.29
C ASP A 633 -30.55 42.13 9.67
N LEU A 634 -31.78 41.62 9.66
CA LEU A 634 -32.96 42.31 9.13
C LEU A 634 -33.48 43.42 10.08
N GLY A 635 -32.78 43.68 11.19
CA GLY A 635 -33.11 44.72 12.16
C GLY A 635 -34.11 44.29 13.25
N ASP A 636 -34.49 43.02 13.30
CA ASP A 636 -35.37 42.39 14.30
C ASP A 636 -34.71 41.27 15.11
N GLY A 637 -33.44 40.94 14.81
CA GLY A 637 -32.68 39.90 15.50
C GLY A 637 -32.88 38.48 14.95
N ASP A 638 -33.62 38.32 13.85
CA ASP A 638 -33.66 37.06 13.10
C ASP A 638 -32.54 37.03 12.04
N ILE A 639 -31.80 35.92 12.03
CA ILE A 639 -30.69 35.66 11.10
C ILE A 639 -31.20 34.65 10.07
N VAL A 640 -31.31 35.06 8.81
CA VAL A 640 -31.62 34.15 7.70
C VAL A 640 -30.33 33.86 6.92
N ARG A 641 -30.01 32.58 6.74
CA ARG A 641 -28.96 32.09 5.81
C ARG A 641 -29.60 31.80 4.46
N GLY A 642 -29.05 32.36 3.39
CA GLY A 642 -29.59 32.27 2.03
C GLY A 642 -28.97 31.14 1.21
N LEU A 643 -29.75 30.68 0.21
CA LEU A 643 -29.28 29.80 -0.86
C LEU A 643 -28.46 30.62 -1.86
N SER A 644 -27.21 30.22 -2.15
CA SER A 644 -26.39 30.89 -3.18
C SER A 644 -26.12 29.96 -4.36
N HIS A 645 -26.41 30.43 -5.58
CA HIS A 645 -26.14 29.69 -6.80
C HIS A 645 -24.67 29.81 -7.21
N VAL A 646 -23.95 28.69 -7.15
CA VAL A 646 -22.54 28.55 -7.46
C VAL A 646 -22.37 27.98 -8.86
N ARG A 647 -21.87 28.81 -9.78
CA ARG A 647 -21.41 28.37 -11.10
C ARG A 647 -19.92 28.05 -11.08
N LEU A 648 -19.58 26.80 -11.42
CA LEU A 648 -18.19 26.32 -11.49
C LEU A 648 -17.56 26.48 -12.88
N ASN A 649 -18.25 27.16 -13.79
CA ASN A 649 -17.82 27.40 -15.18
C ASN A 649 -17.16 28.79 -15.39
N GLY A 650 -16.72 29.46 -14.32
CA GLY A 650 -16.12 30.80 -14.42
C GLY A 650 -17.07 31.92 -14.87
N SER A 651 -18.38 31.68 -14.83
CA SER A 651 -19.39 32.74 -14.97
C SER A 651 -19.68 33.39 -13.61
N LEU A 652 -20.28 34.57 -13.62
CA LEU A 652 -20.65 35.33 -12.42
C LEU A 652 -21.29 34.42 -11.34
N VAL A 653 -20.78 34.52 -10.11
CA VAL A 653 -21.31 33.85 -8.93
C VAL A 653 -21.78 34.92 -7.98
N ASP A 654 -23.08 34.95 -7.73
CA ASP A 654 -23.70 35.89 -6.80
C ASP A 654 -23.86 35.18 -5.46
N TYR A 655 -22.94 35.43 -4.53
CA TYR A 655 -23.12 34.92 -3.18
C TYR A 655 -24.21 35.69 -2.43
N GLY A 656 -24.60 36.88 -2.94
CA GLY A 656 -25.31 38.08 -2.45
C GLY A 656 -26.80 38.01 -2.04
N ASP A 657 -27.55 36.97 -2.41
CA ASP A 657 -29.02 37.06 -2.40
C ASP A 657 -29.66 37.29 -1.01
N THR A 658 -30.11 38.52 -0.77
CA THR A 658 -30.90 38.90 0.42
C THR A 658 -32.41 38.82 0.20
N SER A 659 -32.86 38.48 -1.01
CA SER A 659 -34.26 38.56 -1.45
C SER A 659 -35.03 37.25 -1.29
N GLY A 660 -34.34 36.12 -1.12
CA GLY A 660 -34.96 34.79 -0.98
C GLY A 660 -35.72 34.35 -2.24
N SER A 661 -35.34 34.89 -3.41
CA SER A 661 -36.04 34.68 -4.67
C SER A 661 -35.47 33.55 -5.51
N GLY A 662 -34.27 33.05 -5.16
CA GLY A 662 -33.57 32.05 -5.96
C GLY A 662 -33.12 32.59 -7.32
N MET A 663 -33.00 33.92 -7.45
CA MET A 663 -32.50 34.61 -8.63
C MET A 663 -31.43 35.63 -8.22
N LEU A 664 -30.47 35.87 -9.11
CA LEU A 664 -29.38 36.85 -8.93
C LEU A 664 -29.97 38.22 -8.56
N ASP A 665 -29.49 38.86 -7.50
CA ASP A 665 -29.94 40.22 -7.14
C ASP A 665 -29.37 41.30 -8.10
N GLY A 666 -28.40 40.88 -8.92
CA GLY A 666 -27.76 41.65 -9.98
C GLY A 666 -26.61 42.54 -9.52
N ILE A 667 -26.18 42.43 -8.25
CA ILE A 667 -25.12 43.23 -7.64
C ILE A 667 -23.89 42.35 -7.37
N PHE A 668 -22.89 42.42 -8.26
CA PHE A 668 -21.64 41.66 -8.13
C PHE A 668 -20.54 42.49 -7.46
N SER A 669 -19.90 41.95 -6.43
CA SER A 669 -18.77 42.55 -5.70
C SER A 669 -17.42 41.98 -6.15
N THR A 670 -16.39 42.82 -6.18
CA THR A 670 -15.00 42.39 -6.44
C THR A 670 -14.30 41.76 -5.21
N SER A 671 -15.06 41.41 -4.18
CA SER A 671 -14.57 40.77 -2.97
C SER A 671 -15.67 40.02 -2.24
N VAL A 672 -15.37 38.80 -1.77
CA VAL A 672 -16.22 38.01 -0.85
C VAL A 672 -15.61 38.07 0.55
N ALA A 673 -16.35 38.60 1.54
CA ALA A 673 -15.91 38.69 2.93
C ALA A 673 -16.39 37.50 3.80
N GLN A 674 -16.95 36.47 3.16
CA GLN A 674 -17.72 35.39 3.78
C GLN A 674 -16.88 34.13 3.99
N ASP A 675 -17.36 33.29 4.89
CA ASP A 675 -16.92 31.90 5.04
C ASP A 675 -17.87 31.00 4.25
N LEU A 676 -17.34 30.28 3.26
CA LEU A 676 -18.10 29.57 2.25
C LEU A 676 -18.54 28.16 2.64
N ASN A 677 -18.01 27.60 3.74
CA ASN A 677 -18.33 26.23 4.18
C ASN A 677 -18.81 26.16 5.64
N TYR A 678 -19.06 27.30 6.29
CA TYR A 678 -19.54 27.39 7.67
C TYR A 678 -21.08 27.35 7.81
N HIS A 679 -21.57 26.61 8.82
CA HIS A 679 -22.96 26.68 9.29
C HIS A 679 -23.07 26.75 10.83
N ALA A 680 -23.93 27.63 11.36
CA ALA A 680 -24.00 27.89 12.81
C ALA A 680 -24.68 26.76 13.59
N ASN A 681 -25.68 26.12 12.99
CA ASN A 681 -26.49 25.08 13.63
C ASN A 681 -26.79 23.94 12.64
N PRO A 682 -25.77 23.22 12.12
CA PRO A 682 -26.04 22.01 11.36
C PRO A 682 -26.74 20.98 12.27
N PRO A 683 -27.46 20.01 11.70
CA PRO A 683 -27.90 18.83 12.43
C PRO A 683 -26.72 18.21 13.22
N PRO A 684 -26.95 17.70 14.44
CA PRO A 684 -25.88 17.20 15.31
C PRO A 684 -25.12 15.97 14.75
N ASP A 685 -25.66 15.39 13.69
CA ASP A 685 -25.20 14.26 12.90
C ASP A 685 -24.66 14.68 11.52
N PHE A 686 -24.61 15.97 11.21
CA PHE A 686 -24.02 16.50 9.98
C PHE A 686 -22.74 17.27 10.30
N SER A 687 -21.60 16.67 9.93
CA SER A 687 -20.28 17.28 10.11
C SER A 687 -20.11 18.45 9.14
N LEU A 688 -20.28 19.67 9.65
CA LEU A 688 -19.89 20.90 8.98
C LEU A 688 -19.08 21.77 9.93
N PRO A 689 -18.20 22.65 9.42
CA PRO A 689 -17.60 23.70 10.22
C PRO A 689 -18.68 24.49 11.00
N THR A 690 -18.59 24.46 12.34
CA THR A 690 -19.50 25.17 13.27
C THR A 690 -18.88 26.41 13.89
N THR A 691 -17.66 26.76 13.50
CA THR A 691 -16.98 28.01 13.87
C THR A 691 -16.63 28.77 12.60
N PRO A 692 -16.98 30.06 12.46
CA PRO A 692 -16.60 30.85 11.29
C PRO A 692 -15.07 31.03 11.22
N SER A 693 -14.53 30.82 10.03
CA SER A 693 -13.13 30.94 9.62
C SER A 693 -12.99 31.74 8.31
N PRO A 694 -13.45 33.01 8.27
CA PRO A 694 -13.39 33.81 7.05
C PRO A 694 -11.94 34.01 6.57
N GLY A 695 -11.70 33.75 5.29
CA GLY A 695 -10.37 33.78 4.67
C GLY A 695 -9.67 32.43 4.63
N GLN A 696 -10.35 31.33 4.93
CA GLN A 696 -9.79 29.99 4.89
C GLN A 696 -9.39 29.63 3.44
N PRO A 697 -8.18 29.06 3.21
CA PRO A 697 -7.88 28.43 1.94
C PRO A 697 -8.65 27.10 1.83
N LEU A 698 -9.48 26.96 0.81
CA LEU A 698 -10.16 25.72 0.44
C LEU A 698 -9.44 25.15 -0.78
N TYR A 699 -8.56 24.17 -0.55
CA TYR A 699 -7.78 23.57 -1.62
C TYR A 699 -8.65 22.63 -2.47
N ALA A 700 -8.51 22.73 -3.78
CA ALA A 700 -9.12 21.80 -4.70
C ALA A 700 -8.40 20.45 -4.64
N TRP A 701 -9.13 19.37 -4.90
CA TRP A 701 -8.58 18.02 -4.92
C TRP A 701 -9.21 17.21 -6.04
N ASN A 702 -8.38 16.44 -6.77
CA ASN A 702 -8.83 15.48 -7.78
C ASN A 702 -8.86 14.11 -7.14
N ASP A 703 -10.01 13.59 -6.76
CA ASP A 703 -10.00 12.27 -6.13
C ASP A 703 -9.65 11.17 -7.13
N TRP A 704 -10.16 11.20 -8.37
CA TRP A 704 -9.80 10.20 -9.39
C TRP A 704 -8.29 10.07 -9.61
N ALA A 705 -7.53 11.17 -9.55
CA ALA A 705 -6.08 11.14 -9.68
C ALA A 705 -5.36 10.68 -8.40
N ASN A 706 -6.06 10.61 -7.27
CA ASN A 706 -5.50 10.32 -5.95
C ASN A 706 -6.10 9.08 -5.26
N ILE A 707 -6.99 8.34 -5.93
CA ILE A 707 -7.47 7.03 -5.46
C ILE A 707 -6.30 6.06 -5.28
N ARG A 708 -6.46 5.10 -4.37
CA ARG A 708 -5.48 4.05 -4.08
C ARG A 708 -6.07 2.69 -4.43
N LEU A 709 -5.56 2.08 -5.51
CA LEU A 709 -6.05 0.80 -6.00
C LEU A 709 -5.39 -0.44 -5.35
N ALA A 710 -4.34 -0.26 -4.54
CA ALA A 710 -3.52 -1.31 -3.92
C ALA A 710 -4.20 -2.67 -3.64
N THR A 711 -3.57 -3.76 -4.07
CA THR A 711 -3.92 -5.10 -3.58
C THR A 711 -3.70 -5.19 -2.09
N LYS A 712 -4.56 -5.97 -1.43
CA LYS A 712 -4.49 -6.15 0.02
C LYS A 712 -4.61 -4.80 0.74
N ALA A 713 -5.49 -3.90 0.23
CA ALA A 713 -6.06 -2.79 0.99
C ALA A 713 -6.35 -3.34 2.39
N ALA A 714 -5.64 -2.79 3.36
CA ALA A 714 -5.07 -3.52 4.49
C ALA A 714 -6.00 -4.62 5.03
N ARG A 715 -5.43 -5.79 5.43
CA ARG A 715 -5.94 -6.41 6.66
C ARG A 715 -5.87 -5.30 7.69
N GLY A 716 -6.95 -4.55 7.86
CA GLY A 716 -7.01 -3.51 8.85
C GLY A 716 -6.57 -4.18 10.15
N PRO A 717 -5.66 -3.59 10.95
CA PRO A 717 -5.77 -3.88 12.37
C PRO A 717 -7.26 -3.71 12.70
N ALA A 718 -7.87 -4.72 13.33
CA ALA A 718 -9.27 -4.66 13.76
C ALA A 718 -9.56 -3.22 14.16
N ALA A 719 -10.50 -2.58 13.46
CA ALA A 719 -10.69 -1.14 13.49
C ALA A 719 -10.44 -0.66 14.92
N PRO A 720 -9.43 0.20 15.18
CA PRO A 720 -9.10 0.58 16.53
C PRO A 720 -10.39 1.04 17.21
N ALA A 721 -10.60 0.62 18.45
CA ALA A 721 -11.79 0.92 19.27
C ALA A 721 -11.91 2.41 19.63
N VAL A 722 -11.36 3.27 18.80
CA VAL A 722 -11.34 4.71 18.91
C VAL A 722 -12.51 5.20 18.08
N SER A 723 -13.39 5.97 18.72
CA SER A 723 -14.56 6.59 18.14
C SER A 723 -14.24 7.21 16.79
N TYR A 724 -14.72 6.59 15.72
CA TYR A 724 -14.96 7.34 14.50
C TYR A 724 -16.09 8.33 14.85
N PRO A 725 -15.95 9.61 14.45
CA PRO A 725 -17.03 10.56 14.65
C PRO A 725 -18.32 9.97 14.07
N ALA A 726 -19.47 10.31 14.64
CA ALA A 726 -20.76 9.93 14.05
C ALA A 726 -20.87 10.64 12.69
N ASP A 727 -20.33 10.01 11.66
CA ASP A 727 -20.03 10.57 10.35
C ASP A 727 -21.06 10.08 9.32
N GLU A 728 -22.33 10.12 9.68
CA GLU A 728 -23.41 9.57 8.87
C GLU A 728 -24.28 10.69 8.28
N LEU A 729 -24.51 10.65 6.97
CA LEU A 729 -25.59 11.40 6.31
C LEU A 729 -26.96 10.83 6.68
N THR A 730 -27.34 10.98 7.94
CA THR A 730 -28.59 10.46 8.50
C THR A 730 -29.84 10.94 7.75
N HIS A 731 -30.98 10.28 7.98
CA HIS A 731 -32.28 10.78 7.56
C HIS A 731 -32.55 12.21 8.06
N SER A 732 -32.07 12.59 9.26
CA SER A 732 -32.14 13.97 9.76
C SER A 732 -31.28 14.92 8.96
N ALA A 733 -30.04 14.56 8.62
CA ALA A 733 -29.17 15.36 7.76
C ALA A 733 -29.79 15.51 6.37
N ARG A 734 -30.31 14.42 5.77
CA ARG A 734 -31.04 14.45 4.50
C ARG A 734 -32.30 15.30 4.58
N THR A 735 -33.15 15.09 5.57
CA THR A 735 -34.39 15.85 5.74
C THR A 735 -34.08 17.33 5.96
N TRP A 736 -33.02 17.63 6.70
CA TRP A 736 -32.55 18.99 6.89
C TRP A 736 -32.01 19.58 5.59
N ILE A 737 -31.26 18.79 4.80
CA ILE A 737 -30.81 19.17 3.45
C ILE A 737 -32.03 19.47 2.57
N ASP A 738 -33.02 18.58 2.50
CA ASP A 738 -34.20 18.74 1.66
C ASP A 738 -35.09 19.93 2.12
N GLN A 739 -35.18 20.19 3.43
CA GLN A 739 -35.97 21.28 4.01
C GLN A 739 -35.32 22.65 3.82
N ASN A 740 -33.99 22.72 3.89
CA ASN A 740 -33.26 23.98 3.80
C ASN A 740 -32.70 24.22 2.38
N PHE A 741 -32.63 23.17 1.55
CA PHE A 741 -32.16 23.15 0.16
C PHE A 741 -33.19 22.44 -0.73
N PRO A 742 -34.43 22.97 -0.83
CA PRO A 742 -35.45 22.39 -1.69
C PRO A 742 -34.97 22.37 -3.14
N PRO A 743 -35.48 21.43 -3.96
CA PRO A 743 -35.08 21.37 -5.34
C PRO A 743 -35.25 22.71 -6.04
N PRO A 744 -34.30 23.14 -6.89
CA PRO A 744 -34.52 24.33 -7.69
C PRO A 744 -35.81 24.11 -8.49
N PRO A 745 -36.55 25.19 -8.82
CA PRO A 745 -37.64 25.10 -9.78
C PRO A 745 -37.17 24.27 -10.97
N ALA A 746 -38.03 23.38 -11.48
CA ALA A 746 -37.68 22.53 -12.61
C ALA A 746 -37.02 23.41 -13.68
N LEU A 747 -35.74 23.13 -13.97
CA LEU A 747 -35.00 23.97 -14.89
C LEU A 747 -35.78 24.07 -16.19
N CYS A 748 -35.73 25.26 -16.76
CA CYS A 748 -35.98 25.48 -18.16
C CYS A 748 -34.63 25.68 -18.81
N PRO A 749 -33.90 24.63 -19.24
CA PRO A 749 -32.54 24.80 -19.75
C PRO A 749 -32.49 25.69 -20.99
N ALA A 750 -33.63 25.88 -21.66
CA ALA A 750 -33.79 26.78 -22.78
C ALA A 750 -34.05 28.24 -22.38
N ASP A 751 -34.37 28.54 -21.11
CA ASP A 751 -34.45 29.90 -20.55
C ASP A 751 -33.03 30.34 -20.16
N LEU A 752 -32.33 30.91 -21.13
CA LEU A 752 -30.92 31.26 -21.00
C LEU A 752 -30.72 32.60 -20.30
N ASN A 753 -31.73 33.48 -20.33
CA ASN A 753 -31.65 34.79 -19.70
C ASN A 753 -32.15 34.76 -18.23
N GLY A 754 -32.83 33.67 -17.84
CA GLY A 754 -33.29 33.41 -16.48
C GLY A 754 -34.53 34.21 -16.07
N ASP A 755 -35.32 34.71 -17.02
CA ASP A 755 -36.50 35.54 -16.75
C ASP A 755 -37.79 34.74 -16.50
N GLY A 756 -37.72 33.40 -16.62
CA GLY A 756 -38.83 32.47 -16.42
C GLY A 756 -39.78 32.36 -17.62
N ILE A 757 -39.45 32.98 -18.75
CA ILE A 757 -40.30 33.01 -19.96
C ILE A 757 -39.45 32.61 -21.17
N LEU A 758 -39.76 31.46 -21.77
CA LEU A 758 -39.17 31.11 -23.07
C LEU A 758 -39.66 32.06 -24.15
N ASP A 759 -38.77 32.95 -24.57
CA ASP A 759 -39.06 33.88 -25.64
C ASP A 759 -37.88 34.11 -26.60
N PHE A 760 -38.03 35.11 -27.45
CA PHE A 760 -37.03 35.42 -28.45
C PHE A 760 -35.65 35.78 -27.85
N PHE A 761 -35.61 36.32 -26.64
CA PHE A 761 -34.36 36.72 -25.99
C PHE A 761 -33.49 35.52 -25.61
N ASP A 762 -34.08 34.36 -25.29
CA ASP A 762 -33.33 33.13 -25.06
C ASP A 762 -32.69 32.61 -26.33
N VAL A 763 -33.45 32.58 -27.43
CA VAL A 763 -32.94 32.17 -28.74
C VAL A 763 -31.83 33.11 -29.20
N GLN A 764 -32.01 34.42 -28.95
CA GLN A 764 -31.00 35.42 -29.26
C GLN A 764 -29.73 35.22 -28.43
N LEU A 765 -29.86 34.87 -27.15
CA LEU A 765 -28.74 34.59 -26.26
C LEU A 765 -28.01 33.30 -26.66
N PHE A 766 -28.74 32.21 -26.95
CA PHE A 766 -28.18 30.97 -27.48
C PHE A 766 -27.34 31.22 -28.73
N LEU A 767 -27.90 31.91 -29.73
CA LEU A 767 -27.21 32.21 -30.98
C LEU A 767 -25.96 33.08 -30.76
N SER A 768 -26.01 33.98 -29.78
CA SER A 768 -24.87 34.83 -29.42
C SER A 768 -23.75 34.02 -28.77
N LEU A 769 -24.09 33.10 -27.85
CA LEU A 769 -23.15 32.20 -27.18
C LEU A 769 -22.53 31.21 -28.18
N TYR A 770 -23.35 30.60 -29.03
CA TYR A 770 -22.92 29.68 -30.08
C TYR A 770 -21.97 30.35 -31.07
N ALA A 771 -22.30 31.56 -31.54
CA ALA A 771 -21.44 32.33 -32.45
C ALA A 771 -20.12 32.79 -31.79
N ALA A 772 -20.12 32.96 -30.46
CA ALA A 772 -18.94 33.32 -29.69
C ALA A 772 -18.04 32.10 -29.35
N GLY A 773 -18.46 30.88 -29.70
CA GLY A 773 -17.73 29.67 -29.32
C GLY A 773 -17.81 29.36 -27.81
N ASN A 774 -18.84 29.87 -27.13
CA ASN A 774 -19.00 29.70 -25.69
C ASN A 774 -19.70 28.36 -25.37
N LEU A 775 -19.07 27.53 -24.53
CA LEU A 775 -19.60 26.22 -24.11
C LEU A 775 -20.91 26.30 -23.31
N ALA A 776 -21.35 27.51 -22.92
CA ALA A 776 -22.73 27.71 -22.46
C ALA A 776 -23.78 27.32 -23.52
N ALA A 777 -23.41 27.27 -24.81
CA ALA A 777 -24.23 26.77 -25.90
C ALA A 777 -24.03 25.27 -26.21
N ASP A 778 -23.17 24.55 -25.46
CA ASP A 778 -23.01 23.10 -25.58
C ASP A 778 -24.15 22.43 -24.78
N PHE A 779 -25.17 22.00 -25.51
CA PHE A 779 -26.39 21.40 -24.97
C PHE A 779 -26.35 19.87 -25.03
N THR A 780 -25.35 19.31 -25.71
CA THR A 780 -25.10 17.86 -25.76
C THR A 780 -24.08 17.41 -24.71
N GLY A 781 -23.27 18.33 -24.19
CA GLY A 781 -22.27 18.11 -23.17
C GLY A 781 -21.02 17.39 -23.66
N ASP A 782 -20.76 17.40 -24.97
CA ASP A 782 -19.66 16.66 -25.60
C ASP A 782 -18.36 17.49 -25.76
N GLY A 783 -18.38 18.75 -25.34
CA GLY A 783 -17.25 19.69 -25.40
C GLY A 783 -17.04 20.29 -26.79
N THR A 784 -17.91 20.03 -27.76
CA THR A 784 -17.83 20.55 -29.11
C THR A 784 -19.11 21.26 -29.54
N LEU A 785 -19.01 22.54 -29.91
CA LEU A 785 -20.17 23.27 -30.43
C LEU A 785 -20.44 22.89 -31.88
N ASP A 786 -21.49 22.12 -32.10
CA ASP A 786 -21.89 21.67 -33.43
C ASP A 786 -23.41 21.74 -33.65
N PHE A 787 -23.90 21.10 -34.72
CA PHE A 787 -25.31 21.15 -35.07
C PHE A 787 -26.21 20.45 -34.03
N PHE A 788 -25.70 19.46 -33.32
CA PHE A 788 -26.45 18.69 -32.34
C PHE A 788 -26.79 19.53 -31.10
N ASP A 789 -25.98 20.52 -30.74
CA ASP A 789 -26.32 21.49 -29.68
C ASP A 789 -27.49 22.39 -30.05
N VAL A 790 -27.48 22.88 -31.30
CA VAL A 790 -28.59 23.68 -31.84
C VAL A 790 -29.88 22.86 -31.82
N GLN A 791 -29.78 21.58 -32.20
CA GLN A 791 -30.93 20.68 -32.19
C GLN A 791 -31.41 20.37 -30.77
N ALA A 792 -30.49 20.18 -29.80
CA ALA A 792 -30.80 19.92 -28.41
C ALA A 792 -31.46 21.14 -27.74
N PHE A 793 -30.91 22.35 -27.94
CA PHE A 793 -31.52 23.60 -27.48
C PHE A 793 -32.92 23.80 -28.05
N LEU A 794 -33.11 23.63 -29.37
CA LEU A 794 -34.43 23.79 -30.00
C LEU A 794 -35.45 22.75 -29.51
N ASN A 795 -35.02 21.53 -29.21
CA ASN A 795 -35.89 20.50 -28.64
C ASN A 795 -36.37 20.90 -27.23
N LEU A 796 -35.47 21.45 -26.40
CA LEU A 796 -35.79 21.93 -25.06
C LEU A 796 -36.67 23.18 -25.10
N TYR A 797 -36.37 24.13 -25.98
CA TYR A 797 -37.17 25.34 -26.19
C TYR A 797 -38.58 25.00 -26.67
N ALA A 798 -38.72 24.05 -27.61
CA ALA A 798 -40.02 23.61 -28.11
C ALA A 798 -40.83 22.78 -27.10
N ALA A 799 -40.15 22.06 -26.20
CA ALA A 799 -40.78 21.30 -25.13
C ALA A 799 -41.41 22.22 -24.06
N GLY A 800 -40.91 23.46 -23.92
CA GLY A 800 -41.36 24.40 -22.89
C GLY A 800 -40.65 24.18 -21.54
N CYS A 801 -40.85 25.11 -20.60
CA CYS A 801 -40.44 24.91 -19.21
C CYS A 801 -41.42 23.98 -18.48
N PRO A 802 -40.97 23.01 -17.67
CA PRO A 802 -41.84 22.13 -16.88
C PRO A 802 -42.65 22.85 -15.79
#